data_AF-A0A815GD76-F1
#
_entry.id   AF-A0A815GD76-F1
#
_cell.length_a   1.000
_cell.length_b   1.000
_cell.length_c   1.000
_cell.angle_alpha   90.00
_cell.angle_beta   90.00
_cell.angle_gamma   90.00
#
_symmetry.space_group_name_H-M   'P 1'
#
loop_
_entity.id
_entity.type
_entity.pdbx_description
1 polymer ?
#
loop_
_entity_poly.entity_id
_entity_poly.type
_entity_poly.pdbx_seq_one_letter_code
_entity_poly.pdbx_strand_id
1 'polypeptide(L)'
;MSSKTPLTQGDGYGILIGFGTIFAMGMIGMTICLHRYLGEATDSSETFSTADRKVRTGLIASAVVSSWTWAATLLHSSSVAYSYGISGPFWYASGATVQIVLFCVVAIELKRRAPFAHTFLEVIHARYGRSAHIVFIIFCLVTNITVTSTLLTGTSAVVHSLSGMNIAAACFLLPLGTIIYTMVGGIKATFLTDYIHTVAVLIIILFFAFTTYVTSPVLGSPSKVYDLLVNASQIHPVDGNAEGSYLTMQSKQGAIFFIINIIGNFGTVFLDNGYYNKAIAASPISALPGYVLGGIAWFGIPFLIATTMGLAAVALENNPVFPTYPNRLSAADVSAGLTLSTAAVALIGKSGAIATLIMIFMACTSAMSAQLIAVSSIVTYDIYKAYFNQTASGKKLIYVSHITVVLFGLGMSIWSIALYYIDISMGYLYSMMGIIISSAVIPGALTLLWNRQSKWAVCLSPPLGFICSVSAWLVMTKIQFNSISIETTGSDVSMLVGNVVALLSPIVFVPIISFIAPDPTPYDFVSMRAIELVDDGPRNTRHPSLGETERGIVFLTGKLKFARIIAVVLTSCLVIIWPFPMYGTAYVFSKSFFTGWVSIGIIWMFFSFCIVGIYPIVENQPKSNKWKQNAITVAGGNGQGQKLNQLDHPFGISIDEKKNIYISDRFNHRIVEWKYNAKEGQIIAGGNGKGNRMDQLNYPRDVIVDEQTHSVIIADWENRRVIQWLNRTQRILIDNIDCYGLAMDKNGFLYVSDAVKNEVRRWKIAEYNNEGIIVAGGNRRGDYLNLLNFPTFIFVDEDQSVYVSDHENRRVMKWIKDAKEGTIVAGGNGGGDNLNQLSNPQGVIVNDLGQIYVVDYGNDRIMRWCEGKEEGEIVVGGNGYGNQSNQLNGPIDLLFDGEGNLYAADYLNHRIEKFEKI
;
A
#
# COMPACT_ATOMS: atom_id res chain seq x y z
N MET A 1 -30.17 30.38 29.86
CA MET A 1 -31.19 29.30 29.98
C MET A 1 -30.49 28.00 29.65
N SER A 2 -30.60 26.98 30.51
CA SER A 2 -29.96 25.66 30.34
C SER A 2 -30.32 25.08 28.97
N SER A 3 -29.38 25.13 28.01
CA SER A 3 -29.59 24.46 26.72
C SER A 3 -29.52 22.97 26.98
N LYS A 4 -30.69 22.32 26.97
CA LYS A 4 -30.83 20.88 27.11
C LYS A 4 -29.97 20.23 26.01
N THR A 5 -28.91 19.53 26.39
CA THR A 5 -28.06 18.80 25.44
C THR A 5 -28.92 17.82 24.64
N PRO A 6 -28.66 17.62 23.34
CA PRO A 6 -29.49 16.75 22.50
C PRO A 6 -29.44 15.28 22.93
N LEU A 7 -28.37 14.90 23.64
CA LEU A 7 -28.16 13.58 24.22
C LEU A 7 -27.99 13.65 25.74
N THR A 8 -28.23 12.52 26.39
CA THR A 8 -27.95 12.36 27.82
C THR A 8 -26.47 12.03 28.05
N GLN A 9 -25.96 12.26 29.26
CA GLN A 9 -24.61 11.82 29.62
C GLN A 9 -24.44 10.30 29.45
N GLY A 10 -25.51 9.52 29.71
CA GLY A 10 -25.53 8.07 29.51
C GLY A 10 -25.30 7.68 28.05
N ASP A 11 -25.87 8.43 27.09
CA ASP A 11 -25.61 8.21 25.66
C ASP A 11 -24.12 8.47 25.32
N GLY A 12 -23.52 9.51 25.90
CA GLY A 12 -22.10 9.83 25.73
C GLY A 12 -21.17 8.72 26.25
N TYR A 13 -21.37 8.28 27.50
CA TYR A 13 -20.63 7.15 28.07
C TYR A 13 -20.91 5.84 27.33
N GLY A 14 -22.15 5.62 26.86
CA GLY A 14 -22.53 4.45 26.10
C GLY A 14 -21.77 4.31 24.77
N ILE A 15 -21.51 5.41 24.08
CA ILE A 15 -20.70 5.41 22.86
C ILE A 15 -19.21 5.22 23.20
N LEU A 16 -18.66 6.00 24.12
CA LEU A 16 -17.22 5.95 24.40
C LEU A 16 -16.79 4.61 25.03
N ILE A 17 -17.57 4.11 26.02
CA ILE A 17 -17.26 2.86 26.73
C ILE A 17 -17.91 1.67 26.02
N GLY A 18 -19.22 1.70 25.81
CA GLY A 18 -19.96 0.55 25.28
C GLY A 18 -19.56 0.23 23.85
N PHE A 19 -19.78 1.18 22.93
CA PHE A 19 -19.40 0.99 21.53
C PHE A 19 -17.89 0.84 21.37
N GLY A 20 -17.08 1.62 22.09
CA GLY A 20 -15.62 1.48 22.08
C GLY A 20 -15.11 0.11 22.54
N THR A 21 -15.72 -0.48 23.57
CA THR A 21 -15.36 -1.83 24.06
C THR A 21 -15.76 -2.90 23.05
N ILE A 22 -16.97 -2.82 22.50
CA ILE A 22 -17.43 -3.76 21.45
C ILE A 22 -16.49 -3.70 20.24
N PHE A 23 -16.12 -2.50 19.81
CA PHE A 23 -15.20 -2.31 18.71
C PHE A 23 -13.83 -2.91 19.02
N ALA A 24 -13.24 -2.60 20.18
CA ALA A 24 -11.95 -3.15 20.59
C ALA A 24 -11.97 -4.69 20.67
N MET A 25 -13.01 -5.28 21.25
CA MET A 25 -13.17 -6.75 21.30
C MET A 25 -13.32 -7.36 19.90
N GLY A 26 -14.07 -6.71 19.02
CA GLY A 26 -14.21 -7.14 17.62
C GLY A 26 -12.87 -7.18 16.90
N MET A 27 -12.02 -6.16 17.11
CA MET A 27 -10.69 -6.10 16.50
C MET A 27 -9.72 -7.13 17.07
N ILE A 28 -9.77 -7.38 18.38
CA ILE A 28 -9.00 -8.44 19.02
C ILE A 28 -9.45 -9.81 18.47
N GLY A 29 -10.76 -10.05 18.41
CA GLY A 29 -11.31 -11.29 17.85
C GLY A 29 -10.88 -11.51 16.40
N MET A 30 -10.88 -10.45 15.59
CA MET A 30 -10.41 -10.50 14.21
C MET A 30 -8.92 -10.83 14.10
N THR A 31 -8.10 -10.24 14.97
CA THR A 31 -6.66 -10.56 15.06
C THR A 31 -6.43 -12.03 15.42
N ILE A 32 -7.20 -12.56 16.38
CA ILE A 32 -7.16 -13.98 16.77
C ILE A 32 -7.60 -14.87 15.59
N CYS A 33 -8.62 -14.47 14.84
CA CYS A 33 -9.06 -15.20 13.65
C CYS A 33 -7.99 -15.22 12.55
N LEU A 34 -7.34 -14.09 12.27
CA LEU A 34 -6.24 -13.99 11.31
C LEU A 34 -5.09 -14.94 11.70
N HIS A 35 -4.73 -14.94 12.98
CA HIS A 35 -3.71 -15.86 13.51
C HIS A 35 -4.11 -17.33 13.33
N ARG A 36 -5.31 -17.69 13.76
CA ARG A 36 -5.78 -19.09 13.79
C ARG A 36 -6.04 -19.69 12.40
N TYR A 37 -6.60 -18.92 11.47
CA TYR A 37 -7.09 -19.45 10.20
C TYR A 37 -6.21 -19.11 9.00
N LEU A 38 -5.45 -18.00 9.06
CA LEU A 38 -4.55 -17.61 7.97
C LEU A 38 -3.07 -17.89 8.28
N GLY A 39 -2.75 -18.39 9.48
CA GLY A 39 -1.38 -18.73 9.89
C GLY A 39 -0.49 -17.49 10.03
N GLU A 40 -1.08 -16.31 10.20
CA GLU A 40 -0.38 -15.04 10.26
C GLU A 40 -0.03 -14.74 11.74
N ALA A 41 1.12 -15.23 12.19
CA ALA A 41 1.62 -14.98 13.54
C ALA A 41 2.19 -13.57 13.72
N THR A 42 1.72 -12.83 14.72
CA THR A 42 2.24 -11.52 15.13
C THR A 42 3.41 -11.62 16.12
N ASP A 43 4.04 -12.79 16.20
CA ASP A 43 5.00 -13.11 17.27
C ASP A 43 6.39 -12.49 17.05
N SER A 44 6.68 -12.04 15.82
CA SER A 44 7.92 -11.34 15.47
C SER A 44 7.76 -9.81 15.56
N SER A 45 8.83 -9.10 15.92
CA SER A 45 8.84 -7.63 15.91
C SER A 45 8.67 -7.05 14.51
N GLU A 46 9.15 -7.75 13.48
CA GLU A 46 9.01 -7.33 12.07
C GLU A 46 7.54 -7.35 11.63
N THR A 47 6.84 -8.46 11.87
CA THR A 47 5.41 -8.59 11.53
C THR A 47 4.58 -7.59 12.32
N PHE A 48 4.89 -7.38 13.60
CA PHE A 48 4.21 -6.41 14.46
C PHE A 48 4.38 -4.97 13.99
N SER A 49 5.57 -4.58 13.53
CA SER A 49 5.92 -3.19 13.23
C SER A 49 5.74 -2.82 11.75
N THR A 50 5.83 -3.79 10.84
CA THR A 50 5.87 -3.54 9.39
C THR A 50 4.89 -4.38 8.58
N ALA A 51 4.11 -5.27 9.20
CA ALA A 51 3.19 -6.19 8.51
C ALA A 51 3.86 -7.00 7.37
N ASP A 52 5.12 -7.39 7.58
CA ASP A 52 5.97 -8.12 6.63
C ASP A 52 6.13 -7.41 5.27
N ARG A 53 5.84 -6.10 5.20
CA ARG A 53 5.98 -5.28 3.98
C ARG A 53 5.14 -5.80 2.80
N LYS A 54 4.04 -6.50 3.09
CA LYS A 54 3.20 -7.23 2.11
C LYS A 54 1.80 -6.63 1.92
N VAL A 55 1.53 -5.44 2.44
CA VAL A 55 0.19 -4.82 2.31
C VAL A 55 -0.08 -4.44 0.85
N ARG A 56 -1.27 -4.79 0.36
CA ARG A 56 -1.73 -4.56 -1.02
C ARG A 56 -2.36 -3.18 -1.23
N THR A 57 -2.59 -2.83 -2.49
CA THR A 57 -2.91 -1.48 -2.98
C THR A 57 -4.15 -0.89 -2.33
N GLY A 58 -5.25 -1.64 -2.31
CA GLY A 58 -6.53 -1.18 -1.78
C GLY A 58 -6.46 -0.93 -0.28
N LEU A 59 -5.84 -1.85 0.47
CA LEU A 59 -5.72 -1.70 1.92
C LEU A 59 -4.77 -0.55 2.29
N ILE A 60 -3.71 -0.30 1.50
CA ILE A 60 -2.89 0.91 1.62
C ILE A 60 -3.73 2.15 1.37
N ALA A 61 -4.48 2.21 0.27
CA ALA A 61 -5.29 3.37 -0.07
C ALA A 61 -6.29 3.71 1.04
N SER A 62 -6.93 2.69 1.61
CA SER A 62 -7.84 2.81 2.76
C SER A 62 -7.11 3.31 4.01
N ALA A 63 -5.96 2.73 4.35
CA ALA A 63 -5.18 3.17 5.51
C ALA A 63 -4.61 4.59 5.35
N VAL A 64 -4.24 5.01 4.12
CA VAL A 64 -3.91 6.40 3.84
C VAL A 64 -5.12 7.27 4.13
N VAL A 65 -6.28 7.02 3.51
CA VAL A 65 -7.49 7.81 3.76
C VAL A 65 -7.84 7.88 5.25
N SER A 66 -7.77 6.77 5.96
CA SER A 66 -8.10 6.68 7.39
C SER A 66 -7.20 7.55 8.26
N SER A 67 -5.87 7.51 8.05
CA SER A 67 -4.91 8.32 8.82
C SER A 67 -5.17 9.82 8.74
N TRP A 68 -5.70 10.28 7.60
CA TRP A 68 -5.96 11.69 7.35
C TRP A 68 -7.40 12.11 7.66
N THR A 69 -8.29 11.14 7.84
CA THR A 69 -9.70 11.40 8.20
C THR A 69 -9.84 11.45 9.72
N TRP A 70 -9.06 12.34 10.32
CA TRP A 70 -9.11 12.59 11.76
C TRP A 70 -10.18 13.62 12.14
N ALA A 71 -10.41 13.83 13.44
CA ALA A 71 -11.47 14.71 13.93
C ALA A 71 -11.40 16.13 13.32
N ALA A 72 -10.23 16.74 13.23
CA ALA A 72 -10.06 18.07 12.63
C ALA A 72 -10.47 18.14 11.14
N THR A 73 -10.31 17.05 10.38
CA THR A 73 -10.70 16.96 8.96
C THR A 73 -12.19 17.07 8.77
N LEU A 74 -12.99 16.65 9.77
CA LEU A 74 -14.44 16.75 9.72
C LEU A 74 -14.94 18.03 10.39
N LEU A 75 -14.37 18.36 11.55
CA LEU A 75 -14.81 19.47 12.40
C LEU A 75 -14.27 20.82 11.91
N HIS A 76 -12.95 20.92 11.71
CA HIS A 76 -12.32 22.17 11.32
C HIS A 76 -12.68 22.59 9.89
N SER A 77 -12.71 21.63 8.95
CA SER A 77 -13.15 21.88 7.57
C SER A 77 -14.58 22.46 7.53
N SER A 78 -15.49 21.93 8.35
CA SER A 78 -16.85 22.47 8.48
C SER A 78 -16.87 23.85 9.14
N SER A 79 -15.97 24.09 10.10
CA SER A 79 -15.83 25.38 10.78
C SER A 79 -15.38 26.48 9.83
N VAL A 80 -14.36 26.21 9.00
CA VAL A 80 -13.92 27.18 7.97
C VAL A 80 -14.94 27.36 6.86
N ALA A 81 -15.78 26.36 6.58
CA ALA A 81 -16.90 26.52 5.66
C ALA A 81 -18.00 27.44 6.21
N TYR A 82 -18.26 27.37 7.52
CA TYR A 82 -19.17 28.28 8.20
C TYR A 82 -18.63 29.72 8.22
N SER A 83 -17.32 29.89 8.45
CA SER A 83 -16.69 31.20 8.50
C SER A 83 -16.46 31.84 7.12
N TYR A 84 -16.06 31.06 6.11
CA TYR A 84 -15.55 31.59 4.83
C TYR A 84 -16.38 31.18 3.61
N GLY A 85 -17.46 30.42 3.81
CA GLY A 85 -18.30 29.90 2.75
C GLY A 85 -17.62 28.78 1.96
N ILE A 86 -17.99 28.65 0.68
CA ILE A 86 -17.60 27.54 -0.20
C ILE A 86 -16.09 27.46 -0.48
N SER A 87 -15.37 28.56 -0.26
CA SER A 87 -13.91 28.60 -0.35
C SER A 87 -13.23 27.74 0.72
N GLY A 88 -13.79 27.66 1.93
CA GLY A 88 -13.24 26.92 3.07
C GLY A 88 -13.06 25.42 2.80
N PRO A 89 -14.14 24.67 2.46
CA PRO A 89 -14.09 23.25 2.13
C PRO A 89 -13.04 22.93 1.06
N PHE A 90 -13.01 23.74 -0.01
CA PHE A 90 -12.12 23.50 -1.13
C PHE A 90 -10.65 23.72 -0.74
N TRP A 91 -10.35 24.82 -0.05
CA TRP A 91 -8.98 25.11 0.39
C TRP A 91 -8.47 24.14 1.45
N TYR A 92 -9.35 23.65 2.32
CA TYR A 92 -9.02 22.56 3.24
C TYR A 92 -8.62 21.30 2.47
N ALA A 93 -9.53 20.82 1.59
CA ALA A 93 -9.36 19.57 0.86
C ALA A 93 -8.16 19.61 -0.09
N SER A 94 -8.07 20.64 -0.94
CA SER A 94 -6.98 20.78 -1.92
C SER A 94 -5.62 20.90 -1.24
N GLY A 95 -5.50 21.73 -0.19
CA GLY A 95 -4.24 21.97 0.50
C GLY A 95 -3.63 20.70 1.10
N ALA A 96 -4.46 19.85 1.70
CA ALA A 96 -4.01 18.59 2.29
C ALA A 96 -3.79 17.47 1.23
N THR A 97 -4.62 17.37 0.19
CA THR A 97 -4.43 16.37 -0.88
C THR A 97 -3.08 16.51 -1.57
N VAL A 98 -2.62 17.74 -1.82
CA VAL A 98 -1.30 18.01 -2.44
C VAL A 98 -0.17 17.31 -1.69
N GLN A 99 -0.26 17.30 -0.37
CA GLN A 99 0.81 16.79 0.48
C GLN A 99 0.81 15.27 0.54
N ILE A 100 -0.37 14.63 0.53
CA ILE A 100 -0.47 13.17 0.37
C ILE A 100 0.27 12.73 -0.89
N VAL A 101 0.03 13.43 -1.99
CA VAL A 101 0.61 13.07 -3.29
C VAL A 101 2.11 13.39 -3.34
N LEU A 102 2.57 14.51 -2.76
CA LEU A 102 4.00 14.81 -2.66
C LEU A 102 4.73 13.82 -1.73
N PHE A 103 4.11 13.44 -0.62
CA PHE A 103 4.64 12.44 0.30
C PHE A 103 4.81 11.08 -0.38
N CYS A 104 3.97 10.71 -1.34
CA CYS A 104 4.14 9.49 -2.14
C CYS A 104 5.53 9.40 -2.78
N VAL A 105 6.09 10.53 -3.26
CA VAL A 105 7.45 10.56 -3.84
C VAL A 105 8.50 10.25 -2.77
N VAL A 106 8.36 10.82 -1.57
CA VAL A 106 9.27 10.58 -0.44
C VAL A 106 9.16 9.14 0.06
N ALA A 107 7.94 8.60 0.18
CA ALA A 107 7.66 7.23 0.56
C ALA A 107 8.31 6.22 -0.41
N ILE A 108 8.21 6.46 -1.72
CA ILE A 108 8.85 5.63 -2.74
C ILE A 108 10.37 5.69 -2.62
N GLU A 109 10.92 6.89 -2.41
CA GLU A 109 12.37 7.08 -2.26
C GLU A 109 12.91 6.41 -0.99
N LEU A 110 12.15 6.44 0.11
CA LEU A 110 12.48 5.72 1.34
C LEU A 110 12.59 4.22 1.06
N LYS A 111 11.55 3.61 0.48
CA LYS A 111 11.55 2.16 0.18
C LYS A 111 12.66 1.75 -0.78
N ARG A 112 12.99 2.61 -1.75
CA ARG A 112 14.03 2.35 -2.74
C ARG A 112 15.44 2.40 -2.15
N ARG A 113 15.68 3.32 -1.21
CA ARG A 113 17.01 3.60 -0.66
C ARG A 113 17.30 2.84 0.63
N ALA A 114 16.29 2.69 1.49
CA ALA A 114 16.35 2.02 2.78
C ALA A 114 15.22 0.97 2.90
N PRO A 115 15.26 -0.12 2.12
CA PRO A 115 14.18 -1.11 2.06
C PRO A 115 13.94 -1.84 3.38
N PHE A 116 14.92 -1.83 4.30
CA PHE A 116 14.89 -2.53 5.59
C PHE A 116 14.65 -1.63 6.80
N ALA A 117 14.51 -0.31 6.61
CA ALA A 117 14.21 0.59 7.71
C ALA A 117 12.81 0.31 8.31
N HIS A 118 12.68 0.53 9.61
CA HIS A 118 11.45 0.48 10.40
C HIS A 118 10.87 1.87 10.60
N THR A 119 11.73 2.89 10.66
CA THR A 119 11.34 4.30 10.76
C THR A 119 12.14 5.15 9.77
N PHE A 120 11.65 6.35 9.45
CA PHE A 120 12.45 7.29 8.64
C PHE A 120 13.61 7.92 9.43
N LEU A 121 13.55 7.88 10.76
CA LEU A 121 14.57 8.41 11.65
C LEU A 121 15.84 7.55 11.62
N GLU A 122 15.71 6.24 11.43
CA GLU A 122 16.86 5.35 11.16
C GLU A 122 17.62 5.78 9.91
N VAL A 123 16.93 6.27 8.88
CA VAL A 123 17.57 6.80 7.66
C VAL A 123 18.33 8.09 7.93
N ILE A 124 17.79 8.97 8.78
CA ILE A 124 18.49 10.18 9.24
C ILE A 124 19.72 9.80 10.06
N HIS A 125 19.59 8.80 10.94
CA HIS A 125 20.69 8.30 11.74
C HIS A 125 21.80 7.70 10.87
N ALA A 126 21.45 6.85 9.91
CA ALA A 126 22.39 6.24 8.98
C ALA A 126 23.14 7.30 8.15
N ARG A 127 22.44 8.36 7.71
CA ARG A 127 23.03 9.38 6.85
C ARG A 127 23.89 10.40 7.60
N TYR A 128 23.42 10.90 8.72
CA TYR A 128 24.00 12.08 9.38
C TYR A 128 24.49 11.81 10.81
N GLY A 129 24.19 10.63 11.35
CA GLY A 129 24.56 10.21 12.70
C GLY A 129 23.71 10.82 13.81
N ARG A 130 24.23 10.71 15.03
CA ARG A 130 23.50 10.98 16.28
C ARG A 130 22.91 12.39 16.42
N SER A 131 23.62 13.43 15.99
CA SER A 131 23.16 14.82 16.22
C SER A 131 21.88 15.14 15.44
N ALA A 132 21.85 14.80 14.15
CA ALA A 132 20.67 14.98 13.31
C ALA A 132 19.52 14.09 13.76
N HIS A 133 19.84 12.86 14.18
CA HIS A 133 18.86 11.90 14.68
C HIS A 133 18.10 12.46 15.89
N ILE A 134 18.80 13.01 16.89
CA ILE A 134 18.16 13.61 18.09
C ILE A 134 17.26 14.79 17.71
N VAL A 135 17.71 15.67 16.82
CA VAL A 135 16.91 16.83 16.37
C VAL A 135 15.59 16.34 15.76
N PHE A 136 15.65 15.37 14.86
CA PHE A 136 14.44 14.87 14.21
C PHE A 136 13.56 14.03 15.13
N ILE A 137 14.11 13.26 16.08
CA ILE A 137 13.30 12.61 17.14
C ILE A 137 12.44 13.64 17.85
N ILE A 138 13.01 14.79 18.23
CA ILE A 138 12.26 15.86 18.92
C ILE A 138 11.14 16.39 18.03
N PHE A 139 11.43 16.77 16.78
CA PHE A 139 10.41 17.31 15.87
C PHE A 139 9.30 16.31 15.55
N CYS A 140 9.61 15.02 15.38
CA CYS A 140 8.62 13.97 15.17
C CYS A 140 7.74 13.78 16.40
N LEU A 141 8.33 13.67 17.60
CA LEU A 141 7.55 13.52 18.84
C LEU A 141 6.65 14.75 19.09
N VAL A 142 7.15 15.96 18.84
CA VAL A 142 6.34 17.19 18.94
C VAL A 142 5.21 17.18 17.92
N THR A 143 5.45 16.66 16.71
CA THR A 143 4.42 16.47 15.69
C THR A 143 3.34 15.52 16.20
N ASN A 144 3.71 14.34 16.70
CA ASN A 144 2.76 13.35 17.22
C ASN A 144 1.97 13.88 18.43
N ILE A 145 2.60 14.64 19.32
CA ILE A 145 1.93 15.31 20.46
C ILE A 145 0.94 16.35 19.96
N THR A 146 1.32 17.18 18.99
CA THR A 146 0.46 18.24 18.44
C THR A 146 -0.76 17.66 17.75
N VAL A 147 -0.56 16.66 16.89
CA VAL A 147 -1.64 15.92 16.24
C VAL A 147 -2.56 15.30 17.30
N THR A 148 -2.02 14.52 18.23
CA THR A 148 -2.83 13.83 19.25
C THR A 148 -3.61 14.81 20.14
N SER A 149 -3.03 15.98 20.42
CA SER A 149 -3.71 17.07 21.14
C SER A 149 -4.93 17.58 20.38
N THR A 150 -4.81 17.83 19.07
CA THR A 150 -5.95 18.26 18.24
C THR A 150 -7.06 17.21 18.19
N LEU A 151 -6.71 15.91 18.15
CA LEU A 151 -7.69 14.83 18.17
C LEU A 151 -8.53 14.85 19.45
N LEU A 152 -7.85 14.82 20.60
CA LEU A 152 -8.52 14.69 21.88
C LEU A 152 -9.33 15.92 22.24
N THR A 153 -8.76 17.12 22.07
CA THR A 153 -9.44 18.39 22.36
C THR A 153 -10.70 18.58 21.50
N GLY A 154 -10.63 18.31 20.19
CA GLY A 154 -11.77 18.43 19.29
C GLY A 154 -12.87 17.40 19.57
N THR A 155 -12.50 16.13 19.74
CA THR A 155 -13.48 15.08 20.00
C THR A 155 -14.13 15.22 21.38
N SER A 156 -13.36 15.56 22.43
CA SER A 156 -13.93 15.77 23.77
C SER A 156 -14.90 16.96 23.81
N ALA A 157 -14.61 18.03 23.07
CA ALA A 157 -15.50 19.18 22.95
C ALA A 157 -16.84 18.81 22.31
N VAL A 158 -16.83 18.04 21.22
CA VAL A 158 -18.06 17.57 20.56
C VAL A 158 -18.85 16.61 21.46
N VAL A 159 -18.17 15.69 22.15
CA VAL A 159 -18.80 14.77 23.11
C VAL A 159 -19.50 15.55 24.22
N HIS A 160 -18.83 16.55 24.79
CA HIS A 160 -19.41 17.42 25.81
C HIS A 160 -20.59 18.23 25.30
N SER A 161 -20.44 18.90 24.15
CA SER A 161 -21.49 19.72 23.54
C SER A 161 -22.78 18.92 23.26
N LEU A 162 -22.64 17.68 22.78
CA LEU A 162 -23.78 16.86 22.41
C LEU A 162 -24.43 16.12 23.58
N SER A 163 -23.67 15.73 24.62
CA SER A 163 -24.16 14.83 25.68
C SER A 163 -24.09 15.40 27.10
N GLY A 164 -23.38 16.52 27.29
CA GLY A 164 -23.06 17.05 28.61
C GLY A 164 -22.05 16.21 29.40
N MET A 165 -21.43 15.20 28.78
CA MET A 165 -20.40 14.36 29.39
C MET A 165 -19.17 15.21 29.78
N ASN A 166 -18.54 14.88 30.89
CA ASN A 166 -17.36 15.61 31.36
C ASN A 166 -16.19 15.48 30.36
N ILE A 167 -15.56 16.62 30.03
CA ILE A 167 -14.46 16.68 29.04
C ILE A 167 -13.25 15.87 29.49
N ALA A 168 -12.87 15.94 30.78
CA ALA A 168 -11.74 15.17 31.29
C ALA A 168 -12.00 13.66 31.22
N ALA A 169 -13.22 13.22 31.52
CA ALA A 169 -13.61 11.83 31.33
C ALA A 169 -13.54 11.40 29.85
N ALA A 170 -13.98 12.26 28.93
CA ALA A 170 -13.89 11.99 27.49
C ALA A 170 -12.43 11.83 27.04
N CYS A 171 -11.52 12.71 27.49
CA CYS A 171 -10.10 12.63 27.17
C CYS A 171 -9.44 11.30 27.58
N PHE A 172 -9.83 10.70 28.72
CA PHE A 172 -9.30 9.40 29.15
C PHE A 172 -9.96 8.20 28.48
N LEU A 173 -11.27 8.30 28.18
CA LEU A 173 -12.03 7.18 27.66
C LEU A 173 -11.85 6.99 26.14
N LEU A 174 -11.58 8.07 25.38
CA LEU A 174 -11.36 7.99 23.94
C LEU A 174 -10.14 7.12 23.57
N PRO A 175 -8.95 7.29 24.18
CA PRO A 175 -7.80 6.44 23.86
C PRO A 175 -7.91 5.01 24.39
N LEU A 176 -8.72 4.75 25.41
CA LEU A 176 -8.68 3.48 26.16
C LEU A 176 -8.86 2.26 25.25
N GLY A 177 -9.92 2.24 24.42
CA GLY A 177 -10.16 1.15 23.47
C GLY A 177 -9.00 1.01 22.47
N THR A 178 -8.47 2.13 21.98
CA THR A 178 -7.36 2.15 21.02
C THR A 178 -6.06 1.63 21.58
N ILE A 179 -5.72 1.94 22.82
CA ILE A 179 -4.55 1.42 23.53
C ILE A 179 -4.65 -0.10 23.59
N ILE A 180 -5.80 -0.64 23.99
CA ILE A 180 -6.01 -2.07 24.17
C ILE A 180 -5.83 -2.82 22.84
N TYR A 181 -6.56 -2.44 21.78
CA TYR A 181 -6.47 -3.19 20.52
C TYR A 181 -5.13 -2.98 19.79
N THR A 182 -4.48 -1.82 19.95
CA THR A 182 -3.18 -1.54 19.31
C THR A 182 -2.06 -2.38 19.93
N MET A 183 -2.09 -2.61 21.24
CA MET A 183 -1.15 -3.52 21.91
C MET A 183 -1.30 -4.98 21.43
N VAL A 184 -2.52 -5.42 21.12
CA VAL A 184 -2.76 -6.81 20.71
C VAL A 184 -2.46 -7.04 19.22
N GLY A 185 -2.84 -6.09 18.36
CA GLY A 185 -2.89 -6.32 16.91
C GLY A 185 -1.70 -5.83 16.10
N GLY A 186 -0.87 -4.92 16.63
CA GLY A 186 0.22 -4.30 15.87
C GLY A 186 -0.25 -3.57 14.60
N ILE A 187 0.68 -3.23 13.71
CA ILE A 187 0.37 -2.41 12.52
C ILE A 187 -0.59 -3.09 11.55
N LYS A 188 -0.52 -4.43 11.42
CA LYS A 188 -1.34 -5.20 10.46
C LYS A 188 -2.82 -5.17 10.84
N ALA A 189 -3.14 -5.34 12.13
CA ALA A 189 -4.50 -5.17 12.60
C ALA A 189 -4.98 -3.73 12.42
N THR A 190 -4.08 -2.74 12.55
CA THR A 190 -4.43 -1.33 12.33
C THR A 190 -4.85 -1.03 10.90
N PHE A 191 -4.27 -1.69 9.89
CA PHE A 191 -4.76 -1.57 8.50
C PHE A 191 -6.21 -2.00 8.36
N LEU A 192 -6.62 -3.05 9.07
CA LEU A 192 -7.98 -3.56 9.03
C LEU A 192 -8.95 -2.70 9.87
N THR A 193 -8.50 -2.20 11.02
CA THR A 193 -9.28 -1.19 11.77
C THR A 193 -9.51 0.04 10.91
N ASP A 194 -8.48 0.54 10.25
CA ASP A 194 -8.54 1.74 9.43
C ASP A 194 -9.56 1.61 8.30
N TYR A 195 -9.61 0.43 7.68
CA TYR A 195 -10.64 0.10 6.70
C TYR A 195 -12.07 0.22 7.29
N ILE A 196 -12.32 -0.40 8.44
CA ILE A 196 -13.65 -0.38 9.09
C ILE A 196 -14.04 1.05 9.50
N HIS A 197 -13.12 1.80 10.10
CA HIS A 197 -13.36 3.20 10.49
C HIS A 197 -13.69 4.06 9.27
N THR A 198 -12.91 3.93 8.18
CA THR A 198 -13.10 4.70 6.96
C THR A 198 -14.46 4.42 6.33
N VAL A 199 -14.85 3.15 6.20
CA VAL A 199 -16.16 2.78 5.64
C VAL A 199 -17.30 3.36 6.46
N ALA A 200 -17.22 3.30 7.79
CA ALA A 200 -18.23 3.86 8.68
C ALA A 200 -18.36 5.39 8.50
N VAL A 201 -17.23 6.10 8.45
CA VAL A 201 -17.21 7.56 8.23
C VAL A 201 -17.83 7.94 6.87
N LEU A 202 -17.45 7.24 5.79
CA LEU A 202 -17.98 7.51 4.44
C LEU A 202 -19.50 7.34 4.35
N ILE A 203 -20.05 6.30 5.00
CA ILE A 203 -21.50 6.07 5.05
C ILE A 203 -22.21 7.23 5.75
N ILE A 204 -21.65 7.72 6.87
CA ILE A 204 -22.25 8.83 7.62
C ILE A 204 -22.16 10.15 6.83
N ILE A 205 -21.07 10.39 6.11
CA ILE A 205 -20.94 11.57 5.22
C ILE A 205 -22.02 11.53 4.13
N LEU A 206 -22.21 10.40 3.47
CA LEU A 206 -23.27 10.24 2.46
C LEU A 206 -24.66 10.43 3.09
N PHE A 207 -24.89 9.87 4.27
CA PHE A 207 -26.14 10.07 5.01
C PHE A 207 -26.43 11.55 5.27
N PHE A 208 -25.45 12.33 5.72
CA PHE A 208 -25.61 13.77 5.89
C PHE A 208 -25.83 14.52 4.58
N ALA A 209 -25.12 14.15 3.51
CA ALA A 209 -25.28 14.78 2.19
C ALA A 209 -26.69 14.56 1.63
N PHE A 210 -27.17 13.31 1.62
CA PHE A 210 -28.53 13.00 1.15
C PHE A 210 -29.60 13.61 2.05
N THR A 211 -29.37 13.66 3.35
CA THR A 211 -30.30 14.32 4.27
C THR A 211 -30.41 15.82 3.96
N THR A 212 -29.28 16.50 3.80
CA THR A 212 -29.22 17.95 3.53
C THR A 212 -29.83 18.31 2.18
N TYR A 213 -29.50 17.56 1.13
CA TYR A 213 -29.81 17.93 -0.24
C TYR A 213 -30.98 17.17 -0.88
N VAL A 214 -31.62 16.23 -0.18
CA VAL A 214 -32.73 15.45 -0.76
C VAL A 214 -33.92 15.30 0.19
N THR A 215 -33.71 14.93 1.46
CA THR A 215 -34.82 14.49 2.33
C THR A 215 -35.22 15.46 3.43
N SER A 216 -34.35 16.41 3.82
CA SER A 216 -34.63 17.32 4.93
C SER A 216 -35.85 18.23 4.65
N PRO A 217 -36.79 18.37 5.60
CA PRO A 217 -37.93 19.27 5.43
C PRO A 217 -37.49 20.75 5.42
N VAL A 218 -36.40 21.08 6.10
CA VAL A 218 -35.89 22.46 6.20
C VAL A 218 -34.94 22.83 5.07
N LEU A 219 -34.14 21.89 4.53
CA LEU A 219 -33.24 22.14 3.41
C LEU A 219 -33.66 21.38 2.14
N GLY A 220 -33.55 20.05 2.10
CA GLY A 220 -34.23 19.17 1.13
C GLY A 220 -33.88 19.29 -0.35
N SER A 221 -33.08 20.28 -0.76
CA SER A 221 -32.57 20.43 -2.13
C SER A 221 -31.38 21.39 -2.17
N PRO A 222 -30.42 21.23 -3.12
CA PRO A 222 -29.36 22.21 -3.33
C PRO A 222 -29.90 23.61 -3.63
N SER A 223 -31.01 23.71 -4.36
CA SER A 223 -31.68 24.99 -4.66
C SER A 223 -32.16 25.73 -3.42
N LYS A 224 -32.78 25.02 -2.47
CA LYS A 224 -33.26 25.64 -1.22
C LYS A 224 -32.11 26.01 -0.28
N VAL A 225 -31.06 25.20 -0.23
CA VAL A 225 -29.82 25.56 0.48
C VAL A 225 -29.21 26.84 -0.11
N TYR A 226 -29.12 26.92 -1.44
CA TYR A 226 -28.63 28.11 -2.14
C TYR A 226 -29.44 29.36 -1.77
N ASP A 227 -30.77 29.29 -1.82
CA ASP A 227 -31.64 30.44 -1.53
C ASP A 227 -31.44 30.93 -0.09
N LEU A 228 -31.27 30.01 0.86
CA LEU A 228 -30.97 30.35 2.26
C LEU A 228 -29.57 30.93 2.44
N LEU A 229 -28.56 30.45 1.71
CA LEU A 229 -27.21 31.00 1.75
C LEU A 229 -27.13 32.41 1.15
N VAL A 230 -27.88 32.69 0.08
CA VAL A 230 -28.00 34.03 -0.47
C VAL A 230 -28.63 34.97 0.57
N ASN A 231 -29.70 34.53 1.25
CA ASN A 231 -30.30 35.30 2.34
C ASN A 231 -29.31 35.52 3.50
N ALA A 232 -28.60 34.47 3.93
CA ALA A 232 -27.59 34.57 4.97
C ALA A 232 -26.46 35.55 4.60
N SER A 233 -26.09 35.63 3.32
CA SER A 233 -25.10 36.60 2.82
C SER A 233 -25.58 38.06 2.93
N GLN A 234 -26.89 38.29 2.89
CA GLN A 234 -27.48 39.63 3.07
C GLN A 234 -27.58 40.02 4.54
N ILE A 235 -27.93 39.06 5.41
CA ILE A 235 -28.07 39.28 6.85
C ILE A 235 -26.68 39.41 7.51
N HIS A 236 -25.76 38.54 7.13
CA HIS A 236 -24.42 38.44 7.70
C HIS A 236 -23.36 38.30 6.59
N PRO A 237 -23.04 39.39 5.88
CA PRO A 237 -22.03 39.38 4.82
C PRO A 237 -20.65 39.01 5.38
N VAL A 238 -19.87 38.26 4.60
CA VAL A 238 -18.50 37.85 4.97
C VAL A 238 -17.50 38.87 4.45
N ASP A 239 -16.82 39.57 5.36
CA ASP A 239 -15.80 40.56 5.02
C ASP A 239 -14.67 39.95 4.17
N GLY A 240 -14.40 40.54 3.01
CA GLY A 240 -13.36 40.05 2.08
C GLY A 240 -13.82 38.96 1.12
N ASN A 241 -15.10 38.57 1.15
CA ASN A 241 -15.72 37.76 0.10
C ASN A 241 -16.31 38.64 -1.02
N ALA A 242 -16.33 38.14 -2.26
CA ALA A 242 -17.05 38.79 -3.36
C ALA A 242 -18.53 39.01 -2.98
N GLU A 243 -18.97 40.27 -3.02
CA GLU A 243 -20.34 40.68 -2.61
C GLU A 243 -20.74 40.25 -1.18
N GLY A 244 -19.76 39.94 -0.30
CA GLY A 244 -20.03 39.38 1.02
C GLY A 244 -20.60 37.96 1.01
N SER A 245 -20.57 37.27 -0.14
CA SER A 245 -21.27 36.01 -0.37
C SER A 245 -20.59 34.80 0.25
N TYR A 246 -21.36 33.84 0.79
CA TYR A 246 -20.86 32.51 1.16
C TYR A 246 -20.62 31.61 -0.07
N LEU A 247 -21.05 32.03 -1.26
CA LEU A 247 -21.07 31.24 -2.49
C LEU A 247 -20.00 31.70 -3.49
N THR A 248 -18.81 32.06 -3.02
CA THR A 248 -17.69 32.48 -3.87
C THR A 248 -16.37 31.86 -3.43
N MET A 249 -15.47 31.64 -4.40
CA MET A 249 -14.09 31.26 -4.14
C MET A 249 -13.21 32.46 -3.79
N GLN A 250 -13.61 33.69 -4.15
CA GLN A 250 -12.88 34.90 -3.78
C GLN A 250 -13.16 35.22 -2.31
N SER A 251 -12.31 34.69 -1.42
CA SER A 251 -12.33 34.93 0.02
C SER A 251 -10.94 35.25 0.53
N LYS A 252 -10.75 36.43 1.15
CA LYS A 252 -9.45 36.82 1.71
C LYS A 252 -9.02 35.89 2.84
N GLN A 253 -9.91 35.62 3.79
CA GLN A 253 -9.66 34.77 4.95
C GLN A 253 -9.54 33.30 4.51
N GLY A 254 -10.34 32.86 3.54
CA GLY A 254 -10.17 31.54 2.92
C GLY A 254 -8.78 31.34 2.30
N ALA A 255 -8.23 32.36 1.64
CA ALA A 255 -6.88 32.32 1.09
C ALA A 255 -5.77 32.37 2.17
N ILE A 256 -5.97 33.12 3.26
CA ILE A 256 -5.04 33.11 4.41
C ILE A 256 -5.04 31.72 5.06
N PHE A 257 -6.23 31.18 5.32
CA PHE A 257 -6.40 29.84 5.85
C PHE A 257 -5.76 28.78 4.96
N PHE A 258 -5.91 28.88 3.63
CA PHE A 258 -5.27 27.98 2.69
C PHE A 258 -3.75 27.88 2.91
N ILE A 259 -3.07 29.01 3.10
CA ILE A 259 -1.62 29.04 3.33
C ILE A 259 -1.27 28.39 4.67
N ILE A 260 -2.00 28.73 5.73
CA ILE A 260 -1.83 28.14 7.07
C ILE A 260 -2.02 26.61 7.00
N ASN A 261 -3.11 26.18 6.36
CA ASN A 261 -3.48 24.78 6.16
C ASN A 261 -2.41 24.00 5.41
N ILE A 262 -1.90 24.54 4.29
CA ILE A 262 -0.84 23.88 3.54
C ILE A 262 0.41 23.71 4.41
N ILE A 263 0.85 24.78 5.06
CA ILE A 263 2.11 24.76 5.80
C ILE A 263 2.02 23.83 7.02
N GLY A 264 0.93 23.90 7.78
CA GLY A 264 0.71 23.07 8.95
C GLY A 264 0.66 21.59 8.59
N ASN A 265 -0.09 21.22 7.56
CA ASN A 265 -0.19 19.83 7.15
C ASN A 265 1.14 19.29 6.58
N PHE A 266 1.97 20.10 5.91
CA PHE A 266 3.30 19.65 5.47
C PHE A 266 4.13 19.15 6.67
N GLY A 267 4.06 19.89 7.78
CA GLY A 267 4.66 19.52 9.06
C GLY A 267 4.12 18.20 9.57
N THR A 268 2.79 18.07 9.67
CA THR A 268 2.17 16.87 10.27
C THR A 268 2.38 15.61 9.46
N VAL A 269 2.76 15.70 8.19
CA VAL A 269 2.81 14.55 7.29
C VAL A 269 4.23 14.07 7.07
N PHE A 270 5.13 15.03 6.83
CA PHE A 270 6.53 14.71 6.53
C PHE A 270 7.34 14.37 7.80
N LEU A 271 6.80 14.67 8.98
CA LEU A 271 7.45 14.43 10.27
C LEU A 271 6.71 13.41 11.14
N ASP A 272 5.52 12.96 10.75
CA ASP A 272 4.82 11.92 11.48
C ASP A 272 5.24 10.54 10.98
N ASN A 273 5.89 9.79 11.88
CA ASN A 273 6.36 8.44 11.61
C ASN A 273 5.22 7.45 11.28
N GLY A 274 3.98 7.73 11.66
CA GLY A 274 2.82 6.91 11.32
C GLY A 274 2.60 6.76 9.80
N TYR A 275 2.88 7.82 9.03
CA TYR A 275 2.80 7.77 7.57
C TYR A 275 3.94 6.97 6.96
N TYR A 276 5.14 7.09 7.51
CA TYR A 276 6.29 6.31 7.08
C TYR A 276 6.11 4.83 7.40
N ASN A 277 5.58 4.48 8.57
CA ASN A 277 5.25 3.10 8.94
C ASN A 277 4.30 2.45 7.92
N LYS A 278 3.26 3.18 7.46
CA LYS A 278 2.35 2.70 6.42
C LYS A 278 3.04 2.54 5.06
N ALA A 279 3.93 3.46 4.70
CA ALA A 279 4.73 3.34 3.48
C ALA A 279 5.67 2.14 3.53
N ILE A 280 6.30 1.92 4.67
CA ILE A 280 7.21 0.81 4.95
C ILE A 280 6.46 -0.52 4.82
N ALA A 281 5.24 -0.61 5.37
CA ALA A 281 4.40 -1.81 5.31
C ALA A 281 3.84 -2.16 3.92
N ALA A 282 3.80 -1.21 2.98
CA ALA A 282 3.32 -1.46 1.62
C ALA A 282 4.25 -2.41 0.84
N SER A 283 3.72 -3.24 -0.06
CA SER A 283 4.58 -3.89 -1.06
C SER A 283 5.16 -2.85 -2.04
N PRO A 284 6.37 -3.05 -2.62
CA PRO A 284 6.93 -2.13 -3.61
C PRO A 284 6.00 -1.87 -4.81
N ILE A 285 5.25 -2.88 -5.25
CA ILE A 285 4.34 -2.78 -6.39
C ILE A 285 3.07 -2.00 -6.02
N SER A 286 2.61 -2.15 -4.78
CA SER A 286 1.37 -1.54 -4.28
C SER A 286 1.54 -0.11 -3.73
N ALA A 287 2.76 0.30 -3.38
CA ALA A 287 3.01 1.59 -2.73
C ALA A 287 2.52 2.80 -3.55
N LEU A 288 2.96 2.94 -4.81
CA LEU A 288 2.56 4.07 -5.65
C LEU A 288 1.03 4.13 -5.90
N PRO A 289 0.39 3.09 -6.45
CA PRO A 289 -1.05 3.15 -6.72
C PRO A 289 -1.86 3.32 -5.43
N GLY A 290 -1.43 2.73 -4.31
CA GLY A 290 -2.13 2.86 -3.03
C GLY A 290 -2.16 4.30 -2.53
N TYR A 291 -1.02 5.00 -2.53
CA TYR A 291 -0.95 6.40 -2.10
C TYR A 291 -1.66 7.37 -3.04
N VAL A 292 -1.57 7.16 -4.36
CA VAL A 292 -2.25 8.01 -5.35
C VAL A 292 -3.77 7.86 -5.24
N LEU A 293 -4.26 6.62 -5.23
CA LEU A 293 -5.69 6.35 -5.07
C LEU A 293 -6.22 6.86 -3.72
N GLY A 294 -5.46 6.63 -2.64
CA GLY A 294 -5.77 7.15 -1.32
C GLY A 294 -5.86 8.67 -1.28
N GLY A 295 -4.88 9.39 -1.88
CA GLY A 295 -4.89 10.85 -1.93
C GLY A 295 -6.05 11.46 -2.72
N ILE A 296 -6.42 10.86 -3.86
CA ILE A 296 -7.55 11.31 -4.67
C ILE A 296 -8.88 11.01 -3.98
N ALA A 297 -9.03 9.82 -3.37
CA ALA A 297 -10.22 9.47 -2.60
C ALA A 297 -10.37 10.35 -1.36
N TRP A 298 -9.25 10.71 -0.71
CA TRP A 298 -9.29 11.55 0.48
C TRP A 298 -9.88 12.93 0.20
N PHE A 299 -9.59 13.56 -0.96
CA PHE A 299 -10.11 14.89 -1.31
C PHE A 299 -11.63 15.02 -1.11
N GLY A 300 -12.38 13.98 -1.51
CA GLY A 300 -13.84 13.98 -1.45
C GLY A 300 -14.38 14.13 -0.03
N ILE A 301 -13.68 13.62 0.97
CA ILE A 301 -14.11 13.55 2.38
C ILE A 301 -14.33 14.94 2.97
N PRO A 302 -13.29 15.76 3.21
CA PRO A 302 -13.46 17.11 3.74
C PRO A 302 -14.24 17.99 2.76
N PHE A 303 -14.08 17.79 1.44
CA PHE A 303 -14.79 18.58 0.45
C PHE A 303 -16.31 18.47 0.60
N LEU A 304 -16.86 17.25 0.61
CA LEU A 304 -18.31 17.07 0.70
C LEU A 304 -18.82 17.35 2.12
N ILE A 305 -18.19 16.82 3.17
CA ILE A 305 -18.73 16.97 4.52
C ILE A 305 -18.75 18.43 4.97
N ALA A 306 -17.72 19.21 4.66
CA ALA A 306 -17.65 20.62 5.02
C ALA A 306 -18.60 21.48 4.16
N THR A 307 -18.67 21.21 2.84
CA THR A 307 -19.66 21.86 1.95
C THR A 307 -21.07 21.57 2.43
N THR A 308 -21.33 20.36 2.92
CA THR A 308 -22.65 19.96 3.42
C THR A 308 -22.95 20.58 4.78
N MET A 309 -22.18 20.24 5.80
CA MET A 309 -22.51 20.53 7.19
C MET A 309 -22.15 21.96 7.59
N GLY A 310 -21.04 22.50 7.08
CA GLY A 310 -20.67 23.89 7.32
C GLY A 310 -21.66 24.86 6.68
N LEU A 311 -22.04 24.64 5.42
CA LEU A 311 -23.04 25.49 4.76
C LEU A 311 -24.46 25.23 5.28
N ALA A 312 -24.79 24.01 5.72
CA ALA A 312 -26.05 23.75 6.41
C ALA A 312 -26.15 24.54 7.72
N ALA A 313 -25.05 24.69 8.48
CA ALA A 313 -25.03 25.57 9.65
C ALA A 313 -25.33 27.02 9.27
N VAL A 314 -24.69 27.57 8.23
CA VAL A 314 -24.97 28.93 7.75
C VAL A 314 -26.42 29.09 7.29
N ALA A 315 -26.93 28.14 6.51
CA ALA A 315 -28.28 28.18 5.97
C ALA A 315 -29.37 28.10 7.06
N LEU A 316 -29.08 27.43 8.18
CA LEU A 316 -30.04 27.20 9.25
C LEU A 316 -29.87 28.17 10.43
N GLU A 317 -28.80 28.97 10.53
CA GLU A 317 -28.53 29.79 11.72
C GLU A 317 -29.65 30.77 12.11
N ASN A 318 -30.43 31.23 11.12
CA ASN A 318 -31.57 32.12 11.31
C ASN A 318 -32.92 31.37 11.43
N ASN A 319 -32.89 30.04 11.54
CA ASN A 319 -34.06 29.19 11.68
C ASN A 319 -34.24 28.76 13.15
N PRO A 320 -35.47 28.75 13.70
CA PRO A 320 -35.73 28.28 15.06
C PRO A 320 -35.28 26.84 15.38
N VAL A 321 -35.04 25.99 14.37
CA VAL A 321 -34.47 24.65 14.57
C VAL A 321 -32.99 24.68 14.94
N PHE A 322 -32.30 25.80 14.74
CA PHE A 322 -30.88 25.93 15.03
C PHE A 322 -30.64 26.02 16.55
N PRO A 323 -29.73 25.19 17.13
CA PRO A 323 -29.59 25.08 18.58
C PRO A 323 -29.33 26.40 19.34
N THR A 324 -28.65 27.36 18.72
CA THR A 324 -28.31 28.65 19.36
C THR A 324 -29.27 29.77 19.01
N TYR A 325 -30.31 29.53 18.19
CA TYR A 325 -31.25 30.55 17.72
C TYR A 325 -31.85 31.36 18.89
N PRO A 326 -31.94 32.70 18.78
CA PRO A 326 -31.65 33.55 17.60
C PRO A 326 -30.17 33.93 17.44
N ASN A 327 -29.27 33.40 18.28
CA ASN A 327 -27.86 33.74 18.22
C ASN A 327 -27.12 32.83 17.23
N ARG A 328 -26.12 33.39 16.55
CA ARG A 328 -25.15 32.60 15.78
C ARG A 328 -24.25 31.78 16.71
N LEU A 329 -23.52 30.84 16.12
CA LEU A 329 -22.42 30.18 16.85
C LEU A 329 -21.37 31.21 17.25
N SER A 330 -20.89 31.12 18.49
CA SER A 330 -19.82 32.00 18.96
C SER A 330 -18.50 31.65 18.26
N ALA A 331 -17.57 32.61 18.16
CA ALA A 331 -16.24 32.35 17.60
C ALA A 331 -15.49 31.24 18.36
N ALA A 332 -15.72 31.13 19.68
CA ALA A 332 -15.18 30.07 20.51
C ALA A 332 -15.76 28.68 20.13
N ASP A 333 -17.07 28.58 19.90
CA ASP A 333 -17.72 27.33 19.48
C ASP A 333 -17.27 26.89 18.08
N VAL A 334 -17.10 27.85 17.16
CA VAL A 334 -16.55 27.58 15.82
C VAL A 334 -15.10 27.10 15.93
N SER A 335 -14.27 27.74 16.74
CA SER A 335 -12.87 27.32 16.98
C SER A 335 -12.77 25.96 17.70
N ALA A 336 -13.75 25.62 18.54
CA ALA A 336 -13.88 24.31 19.18
C ALA A 336 -14.36 23.21 18.22
N GLY A 337 -14.73 23.56 16.97
CA GLY A 337 -15.15 22.60 15.95
C GLY A 337 -16.62 22.19 16.02
N LEU A 338 -17.47 22.97 16.71
CA LEU A 338 -18.86 22.57 16.97
C LEU A 338 -19.82 22.80 15.79
N THR A 339 -19.37 23.45 14.71
CA THR A 339 -20.21 23.73 13.54
C THR A 339 -20.90 22.50 12.96
N LEU A 340 -20.15 21.40 12.76
CA LEU A 340 -20.70 20.17 12.18
C LEU A 340 -21.78 19.55 13.08
N SER A 341 -21.51 19.47 14.40
CA SER A 341 -22.42 18.87 15.36
C SER A 341 -23.69 19.72 15.53
N THR A 342 -23.56 21.04 15.56
CA THR A 342 -24.70 21.97 15.59
C THR A 342 -25.56 21.85 14.34
N ALA A 343 -24.96 21.78 13.14
CA ALA A 343 -25.70 21.55 11.90
C ALA A 343 -26.43 20.21 11.90
N ALA A 344 -25.79 19.14 12.37
CA ALA A 344 -26.40 17.81 12.44
C ALA A 344 -27.64 17.79 13.34
N VAL A 345 -27.55 18.45 14.51
CA VAL A 345 -28.68 18.60 15.43
C VAL A 345 -29.79 19.46 14.81
N ALA A 346 -29.45 20.56 14.14
CA ALA A 346 -30.43 21.41 13.46
C ALA A 346 -31.16 20.67 12.33
N LEU A 347 -30.47 19.77 11.62
CA LEU A 347 -31.01 19.03 10.48
C LEU A 347 -31.97 17.91 10.88
N ILE A 348 -31.59 17.09 11.85
CA ILE A 348 -32.27 15.82 12.18
C ILE A 348 -32.29 15.49 13.68
N GLY A 349 -32.05 16.48 14.55
CA GLY A 349 -32.20 16.36 15.99
C GLY A 349 -31.29 15.30 16.61
N LYS A 350 -31.87 14.45 17.47
CA LYS A 350 -31.15 13.41 18.23
C LYS A 350 -30.36 12.45 17.33
N SER A 351 -30.91 12.06 16.18
CA SER A 351 -30.26 11.16 15.24
C SER A 351 -28.99 11.78 14.64
N GLY A 352 -29.00 13.09 14.38
CA GLY A 352 -27.83 13.82 13.91
C GLY A 352 -26.72 13.91 14.95
N ALA A 353 -27.09 14.09 16.22
CA ALA A 353 -26.16 14.04 17.34
C ALA A 353 -25.47 12.66 17.44
N ILE A 354 -26.24 11.57 17.37
CA ILE A 354 -25.69 10.19 17.44
C ILE A 354 -24.76 9.91 16.24
N ALA A 355 -25.20 10.23 15.02
CA ALA A 355 -24.40 10.04 13.82
C ALA A 355 -23.08 10.82 13.89
N THR A 356 -23.12 12.06 14.40
CA THR A 356 -21.93 12.88 14.62
C THR A 356 -20.99 12.24 15.65
N LEU A 357 -21.51 11.78 16.79
CA LEU A 357 -20.69 11.13 17.81
C LEU A 357 -20.01 9.86 17.29
N ILE A 358 -20.73 9.01 16.57
CA ILE A 358 -20.15 7.80 15.98
C ILE A 358 -19.07 8.17 14.97
N MET A 359 -19.35 9.11 14.06
CA MET A 359 -18.38 9.53 13.04
C MET A 359 -17.10 10.11 13.63
N ILE A 360 -17.22 11.01 14.62
CA ILE A 360 -16.06 11.61 15.28
C ILE A 360 -15.34 10.60 16.17
N PHE A 361 -16.05 9.70 16.83
CA PHE A 361 -15.44 8.58 17.55
C PHE A 361 -14.57 7.76 16.60
N MET A 362 -15.12 7.35 15.44
CA MET A 362 -14.39 6.55 14.46
C MET A 362 -13.15 7.27 13.90
N ALA A 363 -13.29 8.56 13.58
CA ALA A 363 -12.19 9.39 13.11
C ALA A 363 -11.09 9.55 14.17
N CYS A 364 -11.48 9.73 15.44
CA CYS A 364 -10.56 9.87 16.56
C CYS A 364 -9.81 8.56 16.85
N THR A 365 -10.51 7.42 16.90
CA THR A 365 -9.91 6.15 17.27
C THR A 365 -8.93 5.64 16.21
N SER A 366 -9.28 5.78 14.92
CA SER A 366 -8.34 5.46 13.84
C SER A 366 -7.06 6.29 13.92
N ALA A 367 -7.19 7.63 13.96
CA ALA A 367 -6.05 8.51 14.01
C ALA A 367 -5.19 8.28 15.27
N MET A 368 -5.83 8.08 16.44
CA MET A 368 -5.14 7.76 17.69
C MET A 368 -4.31 6.49 17.58
N SER A 369 -4.84 5.41 16.98
CA SER A 369 -4.05 4.17 16.79
C SER A 369 -2.83 4.37 15.90
N ALA A 370 -2.92 5.20 14.86
CA ALA A 370 -1.78 5.57 14.03
C ALA A 370 -0.71 6.35 14.83
N GLN A 371 -1.12 7.29 15.68
CA GLN A 371 -0.20 8.06 16.53
C GLN A 371 0.47 7.19 17.60
N LEU A 372 -0.27 6.27 18.21
CA LEU A 372 0.27 5.31 19.18
C LEU A 372 1.35 4.42 18.56
N ILE A 373 1.12 3.91 17.34
CA ILE A 373 2.11 3.14 16.60
C ILE A 373 3.31 4.02 16.21
N ALA A 374 3.07 5.24 15.74
CA ALA A 374 4.14 6.15 15.33
C ALA A 374 5.13 6.39 16.47
N VAL A 375 4.63 6.83 17.64
CA VAL A 375 5.46 7.11 18.82
C VAL A 375 6.08 5.84 19.38
N SER A 376 5.33 4.73 19.39
CA SER A 376 5.87 3.44 19.81
C SER A 376 7.07 3.01 18.97
N SER A 377 7.00 3.12 17.65
CA SER A 377 8.12 2.80 16.77
C SER A 377 9.32 3.72 17.00
N ILE A 378 9.10 5.03 17.15
CA ILE A 378 10.18 5.99 17.46
C ILE A 378 10.87 5.60 18.76
N VAL A 379 10.12 5.36 19.84
CA VAL A 379 10.73 5.01 21.14
C VAL A 379 11.42 3.66 21.08
N THR A 380 10.88 2.70 20.34
CA THR A 380 11.40 1.33 20.27
C THR A 380 12.69 1.25 19.45
N TYR A 381 12.68 1.76 18.22
CA TYR A 381 13.81 1.61 17.29
C TYR A 381 14.80 2.77 17.39
N ASP A 382 14.31 4.01 17.44
CA ASP A 382 15.14 5.22 17.37
C ASP A 382 15.70 5.68 18.72
N ILE A 383 15.06 5.28 19.82
CA ILE A 383 15.51 5.63 21.17
C ILE A 383 16.09 4.39 21.87
N TYR A 384 15.26 3.39 22.16
CA TYR A 384 15.64 2.24 22.96
C TYR A 384 16.70 1.39 22.27
N LYS A 385 16.42 0.90 21.05
CA LYS A 385 17.38 0.07 20.31
C LYS A 385 18.63 0.88 19.95
N ALA A 386 18.49 2.08 19.40
CA ALA A 386 19.63 2.87 18.93
C ALA A 386 20.62 3.28 20.05
N TYR A 387 20.12 3.66 21.24
CA TYR A 387 20.96 4.29 22.28
C TYR A 387 21.05 3.54 23.61
N PHE A 388 20.07 2.70 23.96
CA PHE A 388 20.05 2.01 25.25
C PHE A 388 20.42 0.53 25.14
N ASN A 389 19.93 -0.18 24.12
CA ASN A 389 20.21 -1.59 23.93
C ASN A 389 20.20 -2.00 22.44
N GLN A 390 21.38 -1.93 21.81
CA GLN A 390 21.55 -2.19 20.38
C GLN A 390 21.34 -3.66 19.98
N THR A 391 21.55 -4.58 20.94
CA THR A 391 21.35 -6.02 20.77
C THR A 391 20.02 -6.49 21.35
N ALA A 392 19.06 -5.58 21.52
CA ALA A 392 17.75 -5.92 22.06
C ALA A 392 17.03 -6.95 21.16
N SER A 393 16.53 -8.00 21.79
CA SER A 393 15.73 -9.01 21.12
C SER A 393 14.36 -8.41 20.71
N GLY A 394 13.82 -8.80 19.55
CA GLY A 394 12.45 -8.55 19.11
C GLY A 394 11.36 -8.71 20.19
N LYS A 395 11.40 -9.74 21.04
CA LYS A 395 10.46 -9.86 22.19
C LYS A 395 10.57 -8.68 23.16
N LYS A 396 11.81 -8.22 23.42
CA LYS A 396 12.05 -7.04 24.26
C LYS A 396 11.58 -5.76 23.57
N LEU A 397 11.74 -5.67 22.25
CA LEU A 397 11.26 -4.54 21.46
C LEU A 397 9.73 -4.43 21.47
N ILE A 398 9.01 -5.55 21.31
CA ILE A 398 7.53 -5.59 21.44
C ILE A 398 7.11 -5.14 22.84
N TYR A 399 7.81 -5.58 23.89
CA TYR A 399 7.52 -5.16 25.26
C TYR A 399 7.69 -3.64 25.47
N VAL A 400 8.77 -3.05 24.94
CA VAL A 400 9.01 -1.59 24.98
C VAL A 400 7.93 -0.84 24.20
N SER A 401 7.53 -1.38 23.05
CA SER A 401 6.42 -0.86 22.26
C SER A 401 5.12 -0.80 23.07
N HIS A 402 4.73 -1.89 23.75
CA HIS A 402 3.51 -1.93 24.56
C HIS A 402 3.54 -0.91 25.71
N ILE A 403 4.67 -0.79 26.42
CA ILE A 403 4.82 0.22 27.47
C ILE A 403 4.64 1.63 26.89
N THR A 404 5.24 1.90 25.74
CA THR A 404 5.18 3.21 25.09
C THR A 404 3.75 3.57 24.71
N VAL A 405 3.00 2.65 24.12
CA VAL A 405 1.58 2.85 23.76
C VAL A 405 0.75 3.27 24.98
N VAL A 406 0.91 2.59 26.12
CA VAL A 406 0.19 2.91 27.35
C VAL A 406 0.61 4.28 27.90
N LEU A 407 1.91 4.52 28.04
CA LEU A 407 2.44 5.76 28.61
C LEU A 407 2.09 6.98 27.76
N PHE A 408 2.21 6.86 26.43
CA PHE A 408 1.87 7.95 25.53
C PHE A 408 0.36 8.23 25.55
N GLY A 409 -0.49 7.21 25.48
CA GLY A 409 -1.95 7.39 25.53
C GLY A 409 -2.44 8.05 26.83
N LEU A 410 -1.91 7.62 27.99
CA LEU A 410 -2.22 8.25 29.28
C LEU A 410 -1.64 9.66 29.38
N GLY A 411 -0.40 9.86 28.94
CA GLY A 411 0.26 11.17 28.93
C GLY A 411 -0.51 12.19 28.07
N MET A 412 -0.97 11.77 26.89
CA MET A 412 -1.77 12.63 26.01
C MET A 412 -3.17 12.92 26.54
N SER A 413 -3.75 12.00 27.31
CA SER A 413 -5.02 12.25 28.03
C SER A 413 -4.85 13.37 29.05
N ILE A 414 -3.78 13.32 29.87
CA ILE A 414 -3.45 14.35 30.87
C ILE A 414 -3.13 15.68 30.18
N TRP A 415 -2.30 15.64 29.14
CA TRP A 415 -1.92 16.84 28.39
C TRP A 415 -3.13 17.54 27.75
N SER A 416 -4.04 16.78 27.16
CA SER A 416 -5.25 17.35 26.52
C SER A 416 -6.20 17.98 27.54
N ILE A 417 -6.25 17.44 28.77
CA ILE A 417 -6.98 18.05 29.88
C ILE A 417 -6.33 19.37 30.30
N ALA A 418 -5.00 19.40 30.38
CA ALA A 418 -4.28 20.63 30.68
C ALA A 418 -4.57 21.71 29.63
N LEU A 419 -4.54 21.36 28.33
CA LEU A 419 -4.89 22.26 27.23
C LEU A 419 -6.32 22.80 27.34
N TYR A 420 -7.28 21.94 27.72
CA TYR A 420 -8.66 22.34 27.94
C TYR A 420 -8.78 23.39 29.05
N TYR A 421 -8.10 23.20 30.19
CA TYR A 421 -8.17 24.14 31.32
C TYR A 421 -7.44 25.47 31.11
N ILE A 422 -6.59 25.57 30.08
CA ILE A 422 -5.96 26.83 29.66
C ILE A 422 -6.62 27.43 28.41
N ASP A 423 -7.85 27.02 28.08
CA ASP A 423 -8.67 27.54 26.97
C ASP A 423 -8.03 27.41 25.58
N ILE A 424 -7.20 26.38 25.36
CA ILE A 424 -6.66 26.07 24.04
C ILE A 424 -7.62 25.14 23.28
N SER A 425 -8.22 25.69 22.23
CA SER A 425 -9.14 24.97 21.35
C SER A 425 -8.42 24.17 20.25
N MET A 426 -9.14 23.21 19.66
CA MET A 426 -8.65 22.45 18.49
C MET A 426 -8.27 23.37 17.32
N GLY A 427 -9.06 24.39 17.01
CA GLY A 427 -8.78 25.35 15.93
C GLY A 427 -7.51 26.16 16.15
N TYR A 428 -7.23 26.54 17.40
CA TYR A 428 -5.97 27.21 17.76
C TYR A 428 -4.77 26.29 17.54
N LEU A 429 -4.81 25.06 18.07
CA LEU A 429 -3.76 24.06 17.87
C LEU A 429 -3.53 23.77 16.39
N TYR A 430 -4.61 23.67 15.62
CA TYR A 430 -4.56 23.42 14.18
C TYR A 430 -3.84 24.56 13.45
N SER A 431 -4.14 25.81 13.76
CA SER A 431 -3.49 26.96 13.10
C SER A 431 -2.04 27.15 13.55
N MET A 432 -1.73 26.79 14.80
CA MET A 432 -0.40 26.90 15.39
C MET A 432 0.57 25.82 14.90
N MET A 433 0.09 24.64 14.49
CA MET A 433 0.95 23.46 14.30
C MET A 433 2.15 23.76 13.40
N GLY A 434 1.96 24.39 12.24
CA GLY A 434 3.06 24.61 11.31
C GLY A 434 4.13 25.59 11.80
N ILE A 435 3.79 26.49 12.72
CA ILE A 435 4.77 27.36 13.39
C ILE A 435 5.80 26.51 14.15
N ILE A 436 5.32 25.44 14.80
CA ILE A 436 6.12 24.61 15.69
C ILE A 436 6.92 23.57 14.91
N ILE A 437 6.34 22.94 13.90
CA ILE A 437 6.93 21.74 13.30
C ILE A 437 7.44 21.93 11.86
N SER A 438 6.94 22.91 11.08
CA SER A 438 7.17 22.92 9.63
C SER A 438 8.61 23.26 9.21
N SER A 439 9.44 23.79 10.11
CA SER A 439 10.86 24.06 9.83
C SER A 439 11.71 22.81 9.59
N ALA A 440 11.25 21.63 10.04
CA ALA A 440 11.94 20.36 9.81
C ALA A 440 11.56 19.67 8.48
N VAL A 441 10.49 20.12 7.80
CA VAL A 441 9.94 19.44 6.62
C VAL A 441 10.93 19.37 5.47
N ILE A 442 11.47 20.52 5.06
CA ILE A 442 12.39 20.61 3.93
C ILE A 442 13.70 19.85 4.20
N PRO A 443 14.41 20.06 5.33
CA PRO A 443 15.61 19.28 5.61
C PRO A 443 15.31 17.78 5.75
N GLY A 444 14.13 17.39 6.25
CA GLY A 444 13.66 16.00 6.28
C GLY A 444 13.49 15.41 4.88
N ALA A 445 12.73 16.06 4.01
CA ALA A 445 12.50 15.62 2.63
C ALA A 445 13.82 15.52 1.82
N LEU A 446 14.70 16.50 1.97
CA LEU A 446 15.99 16.53 1.27
C LEU A 446 16.95 15.41 1.71
N THR A 447 16.73 14.80 2.88
CA THR A 447 17.46 13.60 3.33
C THR A 447 17.35 12.45 2.33
N LEU A 448 16.22 12.35 1.62
CA LEU A 448 15.99 11.34 0.58
C LEU A 448 16.10 11.89 -0.84
N LEU A 449 16.18 13.20 -1.03
CA LEU A 449 16.10 13.81 -2.38
C LEU A 449 17.41 14.47 -2.83
N TRP A 450 18.28 14.90 -1.91
CA TRP A 450 19.47 15.69 -2.25
C TRP A 450 20.74 15.11 -1.62
N ASN A 451 21.71 14.68 -2.44
CA ASN A 451 22.97 14.07 -2.01
C ASN A 451 24.00 15.04 -1.42
N ARG A 452 23.85 16.35 -1.60
CA ARG A 452 24.80 17.36 -1.10
C ARG A 452 24.35 18.11 0.15
N GLN A 453 23.18 17.77 0.69
CA GLN A 453 22.75 18.32 1.97
C GLN A 453 23.75 17.90 3.06
N SER A 454 24.32 18.88 3.76
CA SER A 454 25.32 18.63 4.79
C SER A 454 24.67 18.20 6.11
N LYS A 455 25.43 17.45 6.92
CA LYS A 455 25.04 17.14 8.31
C LYS A 455 24.68 18.39 9.11
N TRP A 456 25.45 19.47 8.95
CA TRP A 456 25.21 20.73 9.66
C TRP A 456 23.90 21.39 9.25
N ALA A 457 23.54 21.38 7.97
CA ALA A 457 22.28 21.93 7.50
C ALA A 457 21.09 21.21 8.13
N VAL A 458 21.14 19.88 8.24
CA VAL A 458 20.07 19.06 8.85
C VAL A 458 19.95 19.29 10.34
N CYS A 459 21.08 19.46 11.05
CA CYS A 459 21.08 19.68 12.50
C CYS A 459 20.61 21.09 12.88
N LEU A 460 21.02 22.11 12.13
CA LEU A 460 20.83 23.51 12.52
C LEU A 460 19.58 24.15 11.90
N SER A 461 19.21 23.77 10.68
CA SER A 461 18.08 24.41 9.98
C SER A 461 16.75 24.27 10.72
N PRO A 462 16.35 23.09 11.24
CA PRO A 462 15.06 22.97 11.92
C PRO A 462 14.95 23.82 13.20
N PRO A 463 15.92 23.78 14.15
CA PRO A 463 15.87 24.62 15.33
C PRO A 463 15.94 26.12 15.02
N LEU A 464 16.79 26.54 14.07
CA LEU A 464 16.86 27.95 13.65
C LEU A 464 15.54 28.41 13.03
N GLY A 465 14.94 27.60 12.15
CA GLY A 465 13.66 27.91 11.54
C GLY A 465 12.53 28.00 12.57
N PHE A 466 12.54 27.14 13.59
CA PHE A 466 11.58 27.19 14.72
C PHE A 466 11.74 28.46 15.55
N ILE A 467 12.97 28.88 15.85
CA ILE A 467 13.22 30.14 16.57
C ILE A 467 12.71 31.33 15.74
N CYS A 468 12.99 31.34 14.43
CA CYS A 468 12.52 32.38 13.52
C CYS A 468 10.99 32.42 13.42
N SER A 469 10.32 31.26 13.32
CA SER A 469 8.86 31.20 13.18
C SER A 469 8.14 31.68 14.43
N VAL A 470 8.57 31.22 15.62
CA VAL A 470 8.01 31.67 16.90
C VAL A 470 8.26 33.16 17.11
N SER A 471 9.47 33.64 16.79
CA SER A 471 9.79 35.07 16.90
C SER A 471 8.91 35.91 15.98
N ALA A 472 8.77 35.51 14.71
CA ALA A 472 7.94 36.23 13.74
C ALA A 472 6.46 36.23 14.13
N TRP A 473 5.95 35.10 14.63
CA TRP A 473 4.58 34.97 15.12
C TRP A 473 4.29 35.91 16.30
N LEU A 474 5.15 35.91 17.32
CA LEU A 474 4.96 36.72 18.52
C LEU A 474 5.20 38.21 18.25
N VAL A 475 6.18 38.56 17.42
CA VAL A 475 6.44 39.94 17.00
C VAL A 475 5.26 40.48 16.19
N MET A 476 4.75 39.71 15.22
CA MET A 476 3.58 40.13 14.45
C MET A 476 2.35 40.32 15.35
N THR A 477 2.14 39.42 16.30
CA THR A 477 1.06 39.55 17.30
C THR A 477 1.21 40.85 18.10
N LYS A 478 2.42 41.15 18.58
CA LYS A 478 2.70 42.38 19.33
C LYS A 478 2.51 43.63 18.47
N ILE A 479 2.88 43.59 17.20
CA ILE A 479 2.66 44.71 16.25
C ILE A 479 1.17 44.95 16.03
N GLN A 480 0.37 43.89 15.88
CA GLN A 480 -1.04 44.00 15.54
C GLN A 480 -1.92 44.40 16.73
N PHE A 481 -1.67 43.86 17.92
CA PHE A 481 -2.58 44.00 19.07
C PHE A 481 -1.97 44.70 20.28
N ASN A 482 -0.66 44.96 20.28
CA ASN A 482 0.11 45.50 21.41
C ASN A 482 0.00 44.67 22.72
N SER A 483 -0.56 43.47 22.68
CA SER A 483 -0.64 42.49 23.78
C SER A 483 -0.38 41.08 23.24
N ILE A 484 0.02 40.16 24.12
CA ILE A 484 0.23 38.74 23.81
C ILE A 484 -0.66 37.94 24.76
N SER A 485 -1.65 37.27 24.18
CA SER A 485 -2.65 36.42 24.83
C SER A 485 -3.07 35.34 23.84
N ILE A 486 -3.74 34.29 24.31
CA ILE A 486 -4.25 33.20 23.45
C ILE A 486 -5.13 33.74 22.31
N GLU A 487 -5.96 34.73 22.60
CA GLU A 487 -6.83 35.37 21.62
C GLU A 487 -6.03 36.11 20.54
N THR A 488 -5.05 36.94 20.94
CA THR A 488 -4.24 37.74 20.01
C THR A 488 -3.27 36.89 19.18
N THR A 489 -2.65 35.87 19.80
CA THR A 489 -1.76 34.94 19.09
C THR A 489 -2.53 34.04 18.14
N GLY A 490 -3.80 33.77 18.44
CA GLY A 490 -4.75 32.99 17.62
C GLY A 490 -5.23 33.69 16.35
N SER A 491 -4.87 34.96 16.12
CA SER A 491 -5.33 35.66 14.91
C SER A 491 -4.73 35.07 13.63
N ASP A 492 -5.52 35.05 12.56
CA ASP A 492 -5.13 34.48 11.27
C ASP A 492 -3.85 35.11 10.71
N VAL A 493 -3.66 36.42 10.87
CA VAL A 493 -2.48 37.13 10.34
C VAL A 493 -1.23 36.77 11.13
N SER A 494 -1.31 36.74 12.47
CA SER A 494 -0.21 36.28 13.31
C SER A 494 0.19 34.85 12.95
N MET A 495 -0.80 33.96 12.87
CA MET A 495 -0.59 32.54 12.53
C MET A 495 0.01 32.39 11.13
N LEU A 496 -0.47 33.14 10.15
CA LEU A 496 0.06 33.15 8.78
C LEU A 496 1.54 33.47 8.75
N VAL A 497 1.96 34.57 9.41
CA VAL A 497 3.37 35.01 9.40
C VAL A 497 4.28 33.94 10.02
N GLY A 498 3.89 33.39 11.17
CA GLY A 498 4.66 32.32 11.82
C GLY A 498 4.81 31.09 10.93
N ASN A 499 3.71 30.62 10.33
CA ASN A 499 3.70 29.45 9.45
C ASN A 499 4.59 29.69 8.21
N VAL A 500 4.43 30.83 7.53
CA VAL A 500 5.23 31.17 6.34
C VAL A 500 6.72 31.19 6.67
N VAL A 501 7.12 31.79 7.79
CA VAL A 501 8.52 31.79 8.22
C VAL A 501 9.02 30.38 8.56
N ALA A 502 8.18 29.54 9.18
CA ALA A 502 8.55 28.16 9.50
C ALA A 502 8.92 27.34 8.26
N LEU A 503 8.09 27.35 7.21
CA LEU A 503 8.34 26.54 6.01
C LEU A 503 9.39 27.15 5.08
N LEU A 504 9.47 28.49 4.96
CA LEU A 504 10.37 29.13 4.01
C LEU A 504 11.79 29.35 4.54
N SER A 505 11.98 29.50 5.86
CA SER A 505 13.33 29.73 6.40
C SER A 505 14.33 28.60 6.09
N PRO A 506 13.97 27.30 6.07
CA PRO A 506 14.87 26.24 5.65
C PRO A 506 15.28 26.29 4.17
N ILE A 507 14.47 26.91 3.28
CA ILE A 507 14.85 27.12 1.87
C ILE A 507 16.11 27.98 1.78
N VAL A 508 16.30 28.88 2.74
CA VAL A 508 17.47 29.76 2.84
C VAL A 508 18.59 29.06 3.62
N PHE A 509 18.29 28.52 4.81
CA PHE A 509 19.30 27.94 5.70
C PHE A 509 19.97 26.69 5.12
N VAL A 510 19.19 25.77 4.51
CA VAL A 510 19.72 24.48 4.05
C VAL A 510 20.78 24.65 2.96
N PRO A 511 20.57 25.43 1.87
CA PRO A 511 21.61 25.68 0.87
C PRO A 511 22.80 26.42 1.46
N ILE A 512 22.58 27.52 2.20
CA ILE A 512 23.68 28.34 2.77
C ILE A 512 24.60 27.48 3.64
N ILE A 513 24.04 26.73 4.58
CA ILE A 513 24.84 25.90 5.50
C ILE A 513 25.49 24.74 4.73
N SER A 514 24.82 24.16 3.73
CA SER A 514 25.40 23.06 2.93
C SER A 514 26.57 23.53 2.05
N PHE A 515 26.57 24.78 1.60
CA PHE A 515 27.69 25.34 0.81
C PHE A 515 28.83 25.90 1.67
N ILE A 516 28.54 26.45 2.85
CA ILE A 516 29.56 26.97 3.78
C ILE A 516 30.25 25.84 4.55
N ALA A 517 29.49 24.81 4.95
CA ALA A 517 29.99 23.66 5.68
C ALA A 517 29.57 22.36 4.97
N PRO A 518 30.13 22.05 3.79
CA PRO A 518 29.80 20.85 3.03
C PRO A 518 30.38 19.60 3.70
N ASP A 519 29.69 18.47 3.52
CA ASP A 519 30.29 17.16 3.79
C ASP A 519 31.39 16.86 2.75
N PRO A 520 32.47 16.12 3.10
CA PRO A 520 33.64 15.95 2.22
C PRO A 520 33.33 15.36 0.84
N THR A 521 32.31 14.50 0.77
CA THR A 521 31.86 13.85 -0.48
C THR A 521 30.34 13.82 -0.54
N PRO A 522 29.73 13.90 -1.74
CA PRO A 522 28.30 13.67 -1.90
C PRO A 522 27.89 12.32 -1.31
N TYR A 523 26.74 12.29 -0.65
CA TYR A 523 26.27 11.09 0.04
C TYR A 523 25.93 9.97 -0.96
N ASP A 524 26.43 8.77 -0.67
CA ASP A 524 26.06 7.55 -1.40
C ASP A 524 24.80 6.92 -0.81
N PHE A 525 23.71 6.95 -1.57
CA PHE A 525 22.44 6.37 -1.15
C PHE A 525 22.44 4.84 -1.12
N VAL A 526 23.41 4.17 -1.74
CA VAL A 526 23.52 2.70 -1.69
C VAL A 526 23.87 2.24 -0.27
N SER A 527 24.66 3.01 0.47
CA SER A 527 25.01 2.74 1.86
C SER A 527 23.82 2.56 2.81
N MET A 528 22.68 3.20 2.53
CA MET A 528 21.45 3.07 3.34
C MET A 528 20.83 1.67 3.28
N ARG A 529 21.23 0.83 2.32
CA ARG A 529 20.80 -0.57 2.24
C ARG A 529 21.45 -1.45 3.30
N ALA A 530 22.48 -0.95 3.99
CA ALA A 530 23.14 -1.65 5.09
C ALA A 530 22.35 -1.59 6.41
N ILE A 531 21.21 -0.90 6.46
CA ILE A 531 20.30 -0.95 7.62
C ILE A 531 19.83 -2.40 7.79
N GLU A 532 20.12 -2.99 8.95
CA GLU A 532 19.81 -4.39 9.24
C GLU A 532 18.35 -4.61 9.64
N LEU A 533 17.75 -5.68 9.11
CA LEU A 533 16.48 -6.21 9.61
C LEU A 533 16.64 -6.70 11.05
N VAL A 534 15.64 -6.43 11.89
CA VAL A 534 15.64 -6.86 13.29
C VAL A 534 14.74 -8.10 13.42
N ASP A 535 15.34 -9.27 13.65
CA ASP A 535 14.55 -10.50 13.86
C ASP A 535 15.06 -11.34 15.05
N ASP A 536 14.09 -11.98 15.71
CA ASP A 536 14.23 -12.84 16.90
C ASP A 536 13.77 -14.29 16.63
N GLY A 537 13.30 -14.60 15.41
CA GLY A 537 12.89 -15.94 15.03
C GLY A 537 14.06 -16.93 14.88
N PRO A 538 13.81 -18.26 14.89
CA PRO A 538 14.81 -19.20 14.41
C PRO A 538 15.26 -18.73 13.02
N ARG A 539 16.56 -18.84 12.68
CA ARG A 539 17.22 -18.36 11.44
C ARG A 539 16.50 -18.62 10.09
N ASN A 540 15.36 -19.32 10.11
CA ASN A 540 14.46 -19.62 9.00
C ASN A 540 13.24 -18.67 8.84
N THR A 541 13.05 -17.63 9.66
CA THR A 541 12.06 -16.58 9.35
C THR A 541 12.58 -15.64 8.27
N ARG A 542 12.39 -16.07 7.01
CA ARG A 542 12.24 -15.28 5.77
C ARG A 542 12.74 -13.84 5.81
N HIS A 543 14.04 -13.65 5.62
CA HIS A 543 14.51 -12.45 4.94
C HIS A 543 13.83 -12.39 3.55
N PRO A 544 13.33 -11.23 3.09
CA PRO A 544 13.04 -11.05 1.68
C PRO A 544 14.28 -11.47 0.91
N SER A 545 14.13 -12.31 -0.11
CA SER A 545 15.30 -12.70 -0.88
C SER A 545 15.95 -11.44 -1.46
N LEU A 546 17.28 -11.42 -1.55
CA LEU A 546 18.01 -10.30 -2.15
C LEU A 546 17.43 -9.94 -3.53
N GLY A 547 17.02 -10.95 -4.31
CA GLY A 547 16.33 -10.79 -5.60
C GLY A 547 14.97 -10.08 -5.52
N GLU A 548 14.08 -10.44 -4.59
CA GLU A 548 12.79 -9.74 -4.42
C GLU A 548 12.97 -8.27 -4.03
N THR A 549 13.96 -7.98 -3.19
CA THR A 549 14.29 -6.62 -2.78
C THR A 549 14.82 -5.81 -3.98
N GLU A 550 15.71 -6.39 -4.78
CA GLU A 550 16.22 -5.77 -6.00
C GLU A 550 15.12 -5.54 -7.05
N ARG A 551 14.22 -6.51 -7.29
CA ARG A 551 13.04 -6.33 -8.15
C ARG A 551 12.18 -5.17 -7.70
N GLY A 552 11.88 -5.09 -6.40
CA GLY A 552 11.13 -4.00 -5.82
C GLY A 552 11.79 -2.63 -6.09
N ILE A 553 13.11 -2.55 -5.93
CA ILE A 553 13.90 -1.34 -6.20
C ILE A 553 13.87 -0.95 -7.68
N VAL A 554 14.04 -1.90 -8.59
CA VAL A 554 13.99 -1.66 -10.05
C VAL A 554 12.60 -1.18 -10.46
N PHE A 555 11.55 -1.84 -9.99
CA PHE A 555 10.16 -1.44 -10.23
C PHE A 555 9.89 0.00 -9.75
N LEU A 556 10.24 0.31 -8.50
CA LEU A 556 10.06 1.64 -7.93
C LEU A 556 10.85 2.71 -8.68
N THR A 557 12.05 2.37 -9.16
CA THR A 557 12.87 3.27 -9.99
C THR A 557 12.17 3.61 -11.30
N GLY A 558 11.59 2.62 -11.98
CA GLY A 558 10.82 2.84 -13.21
C GLY A 558 9.56 3.68 -12.99
N LYS A 559 8.93 3.58 -11.81
CA LYS A 559 7.69 4.30 -11.47
C LYS A 559 7.89 5.70 -10.89
N LEU A 560 9.09 6.04 -10.43
CA LEU A 560 9.38 7.31 -9.76
C LEU A 560 9.09 8.54 -10.65
N LYS A 561 9.44 8.49 -11.94
CA LYS A 561 9.14 9.59 -12.89
C LYS A 561 7.64 9.81 -13.00
N PHE A 562 6.87 8.74 -13.08
CA PHE A 562 5.41 8.78 -13.16
C PHE A 562 4.79 9.36 -11.87
N ALA A 563 5.28 8.94 -10.70
CA ALA A 563 4.84 9.49 -9.41
C ALA A 563 5.04 11.01 -9.32
N ARG A 564 6.21 11.51 -9.76
CA ARG A 564 6.52 12.95 -9.79
C ARG A 564 5.60 13.72 -10.75
N ILE A 565 5.33 13.16 -11.93
CA ILE A 565 4.42 13.78 -12.91
C ILE A 565 3.00 13.89 -12.32
N ILE A 566 2.48 12.81 -11.73
CA ILE A 566 1.17 12.82 -11.06
C ILE A 566 1.13 13.89 -9.98
N ALA A 567 2.17 13.97 -9.13
CA ALA A 567 2.24 14.97 -8.08
C ALA A 567 2.18 16.41 -8.60
N VAL A 568 2.94 16.72 -9.65
CA VAL A 568 2.94 18.05 -10.27
C VAL A 568 1.59 18.35 -10.92
N VAL A 569 1.01 17.41 -11.67
CA VAL A 569 -0.27 17.59 -12.35
C VAL A 569 -1.40 17.79 -11.35
N LEU A 570 -1.54 16.91 -10.35
CA LEU A 570 -2.59 17.02 -9.33
C LEU A 570 -2.45 18.30 -8.51
N THR A 571 -1.22 18.68 -8.14
CA THR A 571 -0.97 19.94 -7.43
C THR A 571 -1.37 21.14 -8.28
N SER A 572 -0.98 21.17 -9.55
CA SER A 572 -1.34 22.25 -10.47
C SER A 572 -2.86 22.34 -10.66
N CYS A 573 -3.54 21.20 -10.80
CA CYS A 573 -4.99 21.15 -10.94
C CYS A 573 -5.73 21.67 -9.71
N LEU A 574 -5.38 21.15 -8.52
CA LEU A 574 -6.12 21.42 -7.28
C LEU A 574 -5.79 22.78 -6.66
N VAL A 575 -4.57 23.29 -6.84
CA VAL A 575 -4.14 24.56 -6.24
C VAL A 575 -4.28 25.72 -7.20
N ILE A 576 -4.01 25.53 -8.49
CA ILE A 576 -3.92 26.63 -9.46
C ILE A 576 -5.11 26.61 -10.40
N ILE A 577 -5.25 25.57 -11.22
CA ILE A 577 -6.17 25.56 -12.38
C ILE A 577 -7.63 25.66 -11.96
N TRP A 578 -8.04 24.96 -10.90
CA TRP A 578 -9.44 24.97 -10.46
C TRP A 578 -9.80 26.26 -9.70
N PRO A 579 -9.14 26.61 -8.57
CA PRO A 579 -9.64 27.71 -7.74
C PRO A 579 -9.22 29.11 -8.21
N PHE A 580 -8.05 29.31 -8.84
CA PHE A 580 -7.57 30.66 -9.16
C PHE A 580 -8.43 31.39 -10.21
N PRO A 581 -8.94 30.75 -11.29
CA PRO A 581 -9.86 31.41 -12.20
C PRO A 581 -11.14 31.88 -11.50
N MET A 582 -11.66 31.09 -10.56
CA MET A 582 -12.85 31.43 -9.79
C MET A 582 -12.58 32.56 -8.80
N TYR A 583 -11.38 32.57 -8.19
CA TYR A 583 -10.92 33.64 -7.31
C TYR A 583 -10.71 34.96 -8.07
N GLY A 584 -10.05 34.91 -9.23
CA GLY A 584 -9.66 36.07 -10.03
C GLY A 584 -10.84 36.76 -10.73
N THR A 585 -11.87 36.01 -11.10
CA THR A 585 -13.09 36.57 -11.73
C THR A 585 -14.11 37.10 -10.72
N ALA A 586 -13.87 36.97 -9.41
CA ALA A 586 -14.82 37.31 -8.35
C ALA A 586 -16.19 36.61 -8.54
N TYR A 587 -16.20 35.40 -9.11
CA TYR A 587 -17.43 34.71 -9.46
C TYR A 587 -18.23 34.32 -8.20
N VAL A 588 -19.45 34.84 -8.10
CA VAL A 588 -20.47 34.38 -7.15
C VAL A 588 -21.31 33.30 -7.84
N PHE A 589 -21.41 32.12 -7.22
CA PHE A 589 -21.98 30.95 -7.87
C PHE A 589 -23.45 31.19 -8.19
N SER A 590 -23.87 30.81 -9.39
CA SER A 590 -25.29 30.68 -9.70
C SER A 590 -25.90 29.46 -9.01
N LYS A 591 -27.23 29.43 -8.89
CA LYS A 591 -27.96 28.27 -8.35
C LYS A 591 -27.63 26.95 -9.07
N SER A 592 -27.54 26.98 -10.39
CA SER A 592 -27.18 25.80 -11.19
C SER A 592 -25.73 25.37 -10.96
N PHE A 593 -24.80 26.33 -10.83
CA PHE A 593 -23.41 26.03 -10.53
C PHE A 593 -23.24 25.44 -9.13
N PHE A 594 -23.90 25.99 -8.11
CA PHE A 594 -23.89 25.43 -6.76
C PHE A 594 -24.49 24.01 -6.71
N THR A 595 -25.57 23.78 -7.47
CA THR A 595 -26.14 22.43 -7.61
C THR A 595 -25.10 21.46 -8.20
N GLY A 596 -24.40 21.87 -9.27
CA GLY A 596 -23.31 21.09 -9.85
C GLY A 596 -22.16 20.82 -8.88
N TRP A 597 -21.77 21.82 -8.08
CA TRP A 597 -20.73 21.69 -7.05
C TRP A 597 -21.04 20.59 -6.03
N VAL A 598 -22.28 20.60 -5.51
CA VAL A 598 -22.75 19.56 -4.58
C VAL A 598 -22.82 18.20 -5.27
N SER A 599 -23.33 18.13 -6.50
CA SER A 599 -23.39 16.87 -7.27
C SER A 599 -22.01 16.26 -7.49
N ILE A 600 -21.00 17.07 -7.84
CA ILE A 600 -19.61 16.63 -7.99
C ILE A 600 -19.10 16.07 -6.66
N GLY A 601 -19.36 16.74 -5.54
CA GLY A 601 -18.97 16.24 -4.21
C GLY A 601 -19.56 14.87 -3.88
N ILE A 602 -20.85 14.65 -4.16
CA ILE A 602 -21.52 13.37 -3.93
C ILE A 602 -20.94 12.28 -4.84
N ILE A 603 -20.75 12.55 -6.14
CA ILE A 603 -20.14 11.61 -7.09
C ILE A 603 -18.72 11.23 -6.63
N TRP A 604 -17.92 12.21 -6.20
CA TRP A 604 -16.57 11.98 -5.69
C TRP A 604 -16.59 11.11 -4.43
N MET A 605 -17.60 11.25 -3.58
CA MET A 605 -17.76 10.42 -2.38
C MET A 605 -18.05 8.95 -2.73
N PHE A 606 -18.91 8.69 -3.72
CA PHE A 606 -19.12 7.33 -4.21
C PHE A 606 -17.86 6.74 -4.83
N PHE A 607 -17.12 7.54 -5.61
CA PHE A 607 -15.81 7.13 -6.13
C PHE A 607 -14.84 6.76 -4.99
N SER A 608 -14.81 7.58 -3.94
CA SER A 608 -13.99 7.33 -2.75
C SER A 608 -14.41 6.02 -2.07
N PHE A 609 -15.72 5.80 -1.88
CA PHE A 609 -16.26 4.56 -1.33
C PHE A 609 -15.91 3.33 -2.18
N CYS A 610 -15.94 3.42 -3.51
CA CYS A 610 -15.49 2.34 -4.38
C CYS A 610 -14.00 2.01 -4.20
N ILE A 611 -13.14 3.03 -4.07
CA ILE A 611 -11.68 2.87 -3.94
C ILE A 611 -11.27 2.34 -2.57
N VAL A 612 -11.82 2.86 -1.48
CA VAL A 612 -11.34 2.52 -0.13
C VAL A 612 -12.30 1.64 0.66
N GLY A 613 -13.53 1.46 0.19
CA GLY A 613 -14.51 0.52 0.73
C GLY A 613 -14.59 -0.78 -0.08
N ILE A 614 -14.84 -0.71 -1.40
CA ILE A 614 -15.10 -1.93 -2.18
C ILE A 614 -13.81 -2.59 -2.69
N TYR A 615 -12.90 -1.81 -3.27
CA TYR A 615 -11.68 -2.33 -3.90
C TYR A 615 -10.78 -3.15 -2.96
N PRO A 616 -10.57 -2.81 -1.68
CA PRO A 616 -9.80 -3.64 -0.78
C PRO A 616 -10.42 -5.03 -0.58
N ILE A 617 -11.75 -5.16 -0.59
CA ILE A 617 -12.44 -6.46 -0.53
C ILE A 617 -12.13 -7.24 -1.80
N VAL A 618 -12.33 -6.63 -2.98
CA VAL A 618 -12.15 -7.29 -4.28
C VAL A 618 -10.69 -7.73 -4.50
N GLU A 619 -9.72 -6.91 -4.13
CA GLU A 619 -8.29 -7.21 -4.26
C GLU A 619 -7.83 -8.34 -3.33
N ASN A 620 -8.46 -8.45 -2.15
CA ASN A 620 -8.14 -9.46 -1.13
C ASN A 620 -9.04 -10.70 -1.19
N GLN A 621 -9.96 -10.79 -2.17
CA GLN A 621 -10.61 -12.05 -2.44
C GLN A 621 -9.53 -13.08 -2.85
N PRO A 622 -9.56 -14.30 -2.29
CA PRO A 622 -8.68 -15.36 -2.76
C PRO A 622 -8.99 -15.55 -4.24
N LYS A 623 -8.09 -15.09 -5.12
CA LYS A 623 -8.18 -15.39 -6.54
C LYS A 623 -8.23 -16.90 -6.63
N SER A 624 -9.38 -17.41 -7.05
CA SER A 624 -9.58 -18.82 -7.35
C SER A 624 -8.57 -19.19 -8.43
N ASN A 625 -7.41 -19.69 -8.02
CA ASN A 625 -6.56 -20.49 -8.88
C ASN A 625 -7.10 -21.92 -8.79
N LYS A 626 -8.38 -22.07 -9.15
CA LYS A 626 -9.03 -23.35 -9.37
C LYS A 626 -9.28 -23.47 -10.85
N TRP A 627 -9.14 -24.69 -11.34
CA TRP A 627 -9.43 -25.03 -12.72
C TRP A 627 -10.59 -26.02 -12.72
N LYS A 628 -11.39 -25.98 -13.80
CA LYS A 628 -12.37 -27.03 -14.05
C LYS A 628 -11.63 -28.35 -14.05
N GLN A 629 -12.17 -29.36 -13.37
CA GLN A 629 -11.52 -30.67 -13.27
C GLN A 629 -11.61 -31.47 -14.58
N ASN A 630 -12.60 -31.18 -15.42
CA ASN A 630 -12.70 -31.78 -16.75
C ASN A 630 -11.91 -30.94 -17.75
N ALA A 631 -10.91 -31.55 -18.37
CA ALA A 631 -10.11 -30.98 -19.42
C ALA A 631 -10.76 -31.11 -20.80
N ILE A 632 -10.26 -30.29 -21.72
CA ILE A 632 -10.55 -30.31 -23.15
C ILE A 632 -9.26 -30.70 -23.88
N THR A 633 -9.31 -31.78 -24.65
CA THR A 633 -8.19 -32.17 -25.50
C THR A 633 -7.99 -31.13 -26.61
N VAL A 634 -6.82 -30.49 -26.63
CA VAL A 634 -6.49 -29.41 -27.59
C VAL A 634 -5.52 -29.84 -28.69
N ALA A 635 -4.76 -30.91 -28.46
CA ALA A 635 -3.87 -31.52 -29.44
C ALA A 635 -3.76 -33.04 -29.20
N GLY A 636 -3.64 -33.81 -30.27
CA GLY A 636 -3.62 -35.28 -30.19
C GLY A 636 -4.98 -35.90 -29.85
N GLY A 637 -4.98 -37.00 -29.09
CA GLY A 637 -6.21 -37.68 -28.63
C GLY A 637 -6.89 -38.61 -29.67
N ASN A 638 -6.37 -38.69 -30.89
CA ASN A 638 -6.87 -39.59 -31.95
C ASN A 638 -6.08 -40.92 -32.01
N GLY A 639 -5.60 -41.39 -30.86
CA GLY A 639 -4.72 -42.56 -30.73
C GLY A 639 -3.25 -42.27 -31.01
N GLN A 640 -2.39 -43.22 -30.63
CA GLN A 640 -0.95 -43.19 -30.90
C GLN A 640 -0.68 -43.28 -32.41
N GLY A 641 0.19 -42.41 -32.95
CA GLY A 641 0.62 -42.54 -34.34
C GLY A 641 1.31 -41.31 -34.92
N GLN A 642 1.60 -41.37 -36.22
CA GLN A 642 2.40 -40.37 -36.96
C GLN A 642 1.56 -39.37 -37.78
N LYS A 643 0.23 -39.54 -37.85
CA LYS A 643 -0.63 -38.59 -38.57
C LYS A 643 -0.58 -37.21 -37.92
N LEU A 644 -0.96 -36.16 -38.65
CA LEU A 644 -0.92 -34.78 -38.16
C LEU A 644 -1.95 -34.49 -37.05
N ASN A 645 -2.97 -35.34 -36.90
CA ASN A 645 -3.93 -35.30 -35.80
C ASN A 645 -3.59 -36.27 -34.65
N GLN A 646 -2.42 -36.93 -34.70
CA GLN A 646 -1.94 -37.92 -33.72
C GLN A 646 -0.60 -37.48 -33.14
N LEU A 647 -0.33 -37.92 -31.91
CA LEU A 647 0.95 -37.75 -31.23
C LEU A 647 1.44 -39.12 -30.77
N ASP A 648 2.73 -39.25 -30.50
CA ASP A 648 3.34 -40.43 -29.92
C ASP A 648 4.23 -40.03 -28.73
N HIS A 649 3.60 -40.13 -27.56
CA HIS A 649 4.10 -39.67 -26.26
C HIS A 649 4.64 -38.22 -26.25
N PRO A 650 3.76 -37.21 -26.25
CA PRO A 650 4.17 -35.82 -26.17
C PRO A 650 4.89 -35.56 -24.85
N PHE A 651 6.02 -34.85 -24.92
CA PHE A 651 6.90 -34.63 -23.77
C PHE A 651 6.85 -33.16 -23.32
N GLY A 652 7.82 -32.32 -23.71
CA GLY A 652 7.82 -30.90 -23.41
C GLY A 652 6.90 -30.10 -24.34
N ILE A 653 6.28 -29.06 -23.77
CA ILE A 653 5.34 -28.17 -24.46
C ILE A 653 5.71 -26.70 -24.26
N SER A 654 5.45 -25.88 -25.29
CA SER A 654 5.58 -24.42 -25.21
C SER A 654 4.40 -23.75 -25.89
N ILE A 655 4.07 -22.52 -25.48
CA ILE A 655 2.96 -21.75 -26.03
C ILE A 655 3.44 -20.35 -26.42
N ASP A 656 3.02 -19.87 -27.59
CA ASP A 656 3.30 -18.49 -28.02
C ASP A 656 2.18 -17.52 -27.62
N GLU A 657 2.40 -16.21 -27.84
CA GLU A 657 1.40 -15.16 -27.57
C GLU A 657 0.09 -15.35 -28.35
N LYS A 658 0.11 -16.10 -29.46
CA LYS A 658 -1.06 -16.39 -30.29
C LYS A 658 -1.79 -17.67 -29.87
N LYS A 659 -1.38 -18.30 -28.76
CA LYS A 659 -1.90 -19.56 -28.23
C LYS A 659 -1.65 -20.78 -29.13
N ASN A 660 -0.63 -20.73 -29.99
CA ASN A 660 -0.17 -21.92 -30.70
C ASN A 660 0.71 -22.75 -29.78
N ILE A 661 0.51 -24.06 -29.78
CA ILE A 661 1.21 -24.99 -28.88
C ILE A 661 2.28 -25.73 -29.69
N TYR A 662 3.52 -25.66 -29.22
CA TYR A 662 4.67 -26.36 -29.78
C TYR A 662 4.93 -27.60 -28.92
N ILE A 663 4.91 -28.77 -29.54
CA ILE A 663 4.90 -30.05 -28.84
C ILE A 663 6.08 -30.89 -29.30
N SER A 664 6.87 -31.37 -28.33
CA SER A 664 7.87 -32.41 -28.58
C SER A 664 7.21 -33.77 -28.73
N ASP A 665 6.99 -34.19 -29.98
CA ASP A 665 6.40 -35.47 -30.34
C ASP A 665 7.49 -36.55 -30.37
N ARG A 666 7.85 -37.01 -29.16
CA ARG A 666 9.11 -37.67 -28.82
C ARG A 666 9.41 -38.89 -29.69
N PHE A 667 8.47 -39.84 -29.80
CA PHE A 667 8.70 -41.09 -30.53
C PHE A 667 8.54 -40.93 -32.05
N ASN A 668 7.87 -39.87 -32.49
CA ASN A 668 7.81 -39.49 -33.90
C ASN A 668 9.01 -38.63 -34.35
N HIS A 669 9.91 -38.28 -33.43
CA HIS A 669 11.16 -37.56 -33.73
C HIS A 669 10.93 -36.23 -34.46
N ARG A 670 9.94 -35.47 -33.99
CA ARG A 670 9.52 -34.21 -34.60
C ARG A 670 9.00 -33.23 -33.55
N ILE A 671 8.96 -31.95 -33.91
CA ILE A 671 8.22 -30.92 -33.20
C ILE A 671 7.00 -30.54 -34.04
N VAL A 672 5.83 -30.53 -33.39
CA VAL A 672 4.56 -30.20 -34.02
C VAL A 672 4.03 -28.90 -33.44
N GLU A 673 3.70 -27.94 -34.31
CA GLU A 673 2.97 -26.72 -33.98
C GLU A 673 1.47 -26.99 -34.16
N TRP A 674 0.68 -26.80 -33.10
CA TRP A 674 -0.77 -26.87 -33.12
C TRP A 674 -1.34 -25.47 -32.96
N LYS A 675 -1.91 -24.94 -34.05
CA LYS A 675 -2.51 -23.59 -34.01
C LYS A 675 -3.76 -23.58 -33.13
N TYR A 676 -4.06 -22.42 -32.56
CA TYR A 676 -5.24 -22.26 -31.71
C TYR A 676 -6.52 -22.77 -32.42
N ASN A 677 -7.22 -23.72 -31.80
CA ASN A 677 -8.42 -24.41 -32.32
C ASN A 677 -8.22 -25.24 -33.61
N ALA A 678 -6.99 -25.51 -34.04
CA ALA A 678 -6.74 -26.40 -35.16
C ALA A 678 -7.06 -27.87 -34.78
N LYS A 679 -7.49 -28.65 -35.77
CA LYS A 679 -7.77 -30.09 -35.59
C LYS A 679 -6.56 -30.98 -35.86
N GLU A 680 -5.55 -30.44 -36.54
CA GLU A 680 -4.34 -31.13 -36.93
C GLU A 680 -3.16 -30.17 -36.73
N GLY A 681 -2.01 -30.72 -36.33
CA GLY A 681 -0.76 -29.99 -36.19
C GLY A 681 0.03 -29.88 -37.50
N GLN A 682 1.04 -29.04 -37.49
CA GLN A 682 2.00 -28.86 -38.57
C GLN A 682 3.41 -29.20 -38.08
N ILE A 683 4.16 -29.99 -38.84
CA ILE A 683 5.56 -30.29 -38.51
C ILE A 683 6.40 -29.04 -38.79
N ILE A 684 7.11 -28.55 -37.77
CA ILE A 684 7.96 -27.36 -37.88
C ILE A 684 9.46 -27.67 -37.73
N ALA A 685 9.80 -28.80 -37.09
CA ALA A 685 11.17 -29.31 -36.98
C ALA A 685 11.17 -30.84 -36.93
N GLY A 686 12.23 -31.46 -37.47
CA GLY A 686 12.33 -32.91 -37.61
C GLY A 686 11.33 -33.51 -38.61
N GLY A 687 10.88 -34.75 -38.36
CA GLY A 687 9.95 -35.47 -39.25
C GLY A 687 10.60 -36.17 -40.45
N ASN A 688 11.91 -36.05 -40.63
CA ASN A 688 12.70 -36.73 -41.68
C ASN A 688 13.28 -38.08 -41.21
N GLY A 689 12.56 -38.76 -40.31
CA GLY A 689 12.99 -39.98 -39.64
C GLY A 689 14.01 -39.77 -38.51
N LYS A 690 14.22 -40.81 -37.70
CA LYS A 690 15.20 -40.84 -36.61
C LYS A 690 16.62 -40.68 -37.16
N GLY A 691 17.41 -39.78 -36.58
CA GLY A 691 18.84 -39.66 -36.89
C GLY A 691 19.48 -38.41 -36.33
N ASN A 692 20.74 -38.17 -36.70
CA ASN A 692 21.58 -37.09 -36.17
C ASN A 692 21.94 -35.98 -37.19
N ARG A 693 21.41 -36.06 -38.41
CA ARG A 693 21.59 -34.98 -39.41
C ARG A 693 20.97 -33.67 -38.91
N MET A 694 21.36 -32.55 -39.51
CA MET A 694 20.85 -31.22 -39.13
C MET A 694 19.33 -31.08 -39.35
N ASP A 695 18.74 -31.87 -40.25
CA ASP A 695 17.30 -31.90 -40.56
C ASP A 695 16.54 -33.01 -39.81
N GLN A 696 17.20 -33.76 -38.93
CA GLN A 696 16.64 -34.88 -38.17
C GLN A 696 16.72 -34.62 -36.66
N LEU A 697 15.77 -35.21 -35.93
CA LEU A 697 15.76 -35.26 -34.47
C LEU A 697 15.82 -36.72 -34.01
N ASN A 698 16.19 -36.95 -32.76
CA ASN A 698 16.25 -38.25 -32.13
C ASN A 698 15.76 -38.16 -30.68
N TYR A 699 14.51 -38.55 -30.48
CA TYR A 699 13.76 -38.42 -29.22
C TYR A 699 13.83 -37.01 -28.61
N PRO A 700 13.31 -35.97 -29.30
CA PRO A 700 13.25 -34.64 -28.72
C PRO A 700 12.45 -34.68 -27.42
N ARG A 701 13.01 -34.12 -26.34
CA ARG A 701 12.37 -34.10 -25.04
C ARG A 701 11.65 -32.78 -24.81
N ASP A 702 12.32 -31.65 -25.03
CA ASP A 702 11.77 -30.36 -24.70
C ASP A 702 11.91 -29.36 -25.84
N VAL A 703 11.00 -28.38 -25.89
CA VAL A 703 10.95 -27.32 -26.90
C VAL A 703 10.57 -26.01 -26.25
N ILE A 704 11.29 -24.94 -26.56
CA ILE A 704 10.93 -23.57 -26.17
C ILE A 704 10.94 -22.67 -27.41
N VAL A 705 10.05 -21.67 -27.40
CA VAL A 705 9.97 -20.66 -28.45
C VAL A 705 10.77 -19.43 -28.05
N ASP A 706 11.67 -18.99 -28.93
CA ASP A 706 12.32 -17.69 -28.82
C ASP A 706 11.53 -16.66 -29.62
N GLU A 707 10.71 -15.87 -28.92
CA GLU A 707 9.86 -14.84 -29.51
C GLU A 707 10.65 -13.69 -30.17
N GLN A 708 11.90 -13.44 -29.75
CA GLN A 708 12.71 -12.36 -30.35
C GLN A 708 13.17 -12.73 -31.75
N THR A 709 13.52 -13.99 -31.95
CA THR A 709 14.05 -14.50 -33.23
C THR A 709 13.01 -15.26 -34.05
N HIS A 710 11.83 -15.55 -33.47
CA HIS A 710 10.82 -16.47 -33.99
C HIS A 710 11.41 -17.84 -34.35
N SER A 711 12.33 -18.34 -33.52
CA SER A 711 12.94 -19.66 -33.67
C SER A 711 12.46 -20.61 -32.58
N VAL A 712 12.59 -21.92 -32.82
CA VAL A 712 12.37 -22.95 -31.80
C VAL A 712 13.69 -23.54 -31.36
N ILE A 713 13.88 -23.69 -30.05
CA ILE A 713 15.06 -24.32 -29.45
C ILE A 713 14.63 -25.67 -28.88
N ILE A 714 15.34 -26.72 -29.26
CA ILE A 714 14.91 -28.10 -29.04
C ILE A 714 16.01 -28.89 -28.32
N ALA A 715 15.62 -29.62 -27.27
CA ALA A 715 16.47 -30.59 -26.58
C ALA A 715 16.41 -31.93 -27.32
N ASP A 716 17.41 -32.16 -28.17
CA ASP A 716 17.55 -33.35 -29.01
C ASP A 716 18.32 -34.42 -28.25
N TRP A 717 17.63 -35.06 -27.31
CA TRP A 717 18.21 -35.82 -26.20
C TRP A 717 19.20 -36.92 -26.63
N GLU A 718 18.82 -37.83 -27.55
CA GLU A 718 19.75 -38.92 -27.91
C GLU A 718 20.90 -38.46 -28.81
N ASN A 719 20.73 -37.33 -29.51
CA ASN A 719 21.84 -36.73 -30.23
C ASN A 719 22.74 -35.88 -29.31
N ARG A 720 22.43 -35.81 -28.01
CA ARG A 720 23.15 -35.10 -26.96
C ARG A 720 23.46 -33.64 -27.35
N ARG A 721 22.47 -32.96 -27.91
CA ARG A 721 22.62 -31.59 -28.43
C ARG A 721 21.36 -30.75 -28.18
N VAL A 722 21.57 -29.44 -28.04
CA VAL A 722 20.49 -28.45 -28.13
C VAL A 722 20.61 -27.71 -29.45
N ILE A 723 19.54 -27.70 -30.22
CA ILE A 723 19.53 -27.22 -31.60
C ILE A 723 18.44 -26.17 -31.79
N GLN A 724 18.78 -25.08 -32.46
CA GLN A 724 17.88 -24.00 -32.84
C GLN A 724 17.44 -24.18 -34.29
N TRP A 725 16.13 -24.09 -34.52
CA TRP A 725 15.50 -24.11 -35.83
C TRP A 725 14.86 -22.74 -36.11
N LEU A 726 15.37 -22.06 -37.14
CA LEU A 726 14.78 -20.83 -37.68
C LEU A 726 14.38 -21.08 -39.13
N ASN A 727 13.10 -21.34 -39.36
CA ASN A 727 12.57 -21.73 -40.67
C ASN A 727 13.32 -22.96 -41.25
N ARG A 728 14.16 -22.74 -42.28
CA ARG A 728 14.97 -23.79 -42.94
C ARG A 728 16.42 -23.82 -42.49
N THR A 729 16.81 -22.95 -41.57
CA THR A 729 18.18 -22.79 -41.08
C THR A 729 18.30 -23.43 -39.70
N GLN A 730 19.25 -24.35 -39.53
CA GLN A 730 19.50 -25.03 -38.27
C GLN A 730 20.88 -24.67 -37.73
N ARG A 731 20.96 -24.48 -36.42
CA ARG A 731 22.20 -24.19 -35.71
C ARG A 731 22.25 -25.01 -34.44
N ILE A 732 23.32 -25.79 -34.25
CA ILE A 732 23.59 -26.41 -32.96
C ILE A 732 24.03 -25.30 -32.00
N LEU A 733 23.33 -25.16 -30.88
CA LEU A 733 23.65 -24.20 -29.82
C LEU A 733 24.62 -24.81 -28.81
N ILE A 734 24.38 -26.06 -28.43
CA ILE A 734 25.14 -26.78 -27.41
C ILE A 734 25.29 -28.23 -27.89
N ASP A 735 26.47 -28.82 -27.75
CA ASP A 735 26.75 -30.23 -28.00
C ASP A 735 27.27 -30.95 -26.73
N ASN A 736 27.30 -32.29 -26.79
CA ASN A 736 27.79 -33.16 -25.71
C ASN A 736 27.09 -32.93 -24.34
N ILE A 737 25.77 -32.76 -24.39
CA ILE A 737 24.91 -32.56 -23.22
C ILE A 737 23.72 -33.51 -23.24
N ASP A 738 23.44 -34.16 -22.11
CA ASP A 738 22.25 -35.01 -21.95
C ASP A 738 21.04 -34.14 -21.59
N CYS A 739 20.64 -33.29 -22.54
CA CYS A 739 19.63 -32.26 -22.35
C CYS A 739 18.24 -32.85 -22.09
N TYR A 740 17.67 -32.54 -20.93
CA TYR A 740 16.34 -33.01 -20.54
C TYR A 740 15.29 -31.90 -20.64
N GLY A 741 15.47 -30.82 -19.88
CA GLY A 741 14.60 -29.65 -19.83
C GLY A 741 15.34 -28.39 -20.24
N LEU A 742 14.60 -27.45 -20.84
CA LEU A 742 15.07 -26.17 -21.33
C LEU A 742 14.32 -25.03 -20.65
N ALA A 743 15.03 -23.93 -20.36
CA ALA A 743 14.41 -22.68 -19.97
C ALA A 743 15.26 -21.52 -20.49
N MET A 744 14.61 -20.40 -20.84
CA MET A 744 15.31 -19.20 -21.31
C MET A 744 14.84 -17.98 -20.54
N ASP A 745 15.78 -17.16 -20.08
CA ASP A 745 15.47 -15.90 -19.41
C ASP A 745 15.30 -14.75 -20.42
N LYS A 746 14.75 -13.62 -19.95
CA LYS A 746 14.56 -12.41 -20.77
C LYS A 746 15.86 -11.78 -21.28
N ASN A 747 17.01 -12.16 -20.72
CA ASN A 747 18.32 -11.66 -21.12
C ASN A 747 18.99 -12.54 -22.18
N GLY A 748 18.31 -13.61 -22.64
CA GLY A 748 18.81 -14.53 -23.65
C GLY A 748 19.80 -15.58 -23.11
N PHE A 749 19.78 -15.85 -21.79
CA PHE A 749 20.47 -17.00 -21.23
C PHE A 749 19.62 -18.26 -21.35
N LEU A 750 20.21 -19.30 -21.94
CA LEU A 750 19.63 -20.62 -22.05
C LEU A 750 20.12 -21.50 -20.90
N TYR A 751 19.17 -22.12 -20.22
CA TYR A 751 19.40 -23.06 -19.14
C TYR A 751 19.03 -24.45 -19.63
N VAL A 752 19.86 -25.43 -19.27
CA VAL A 752 19.66 -26.82 -19.66
C VAL A 752 19.97 -27.73 -18.48
N SER A 753 19.06 -28.63 -18.15
CA SER A 753 19.32 -29.72 -17.21
C SER A 753 20.02 -30.88 -17.91
N ASP A 754 21.10 -31.36 -17.29
CA ASP A 754 21.83 -32.56 -17.68
C ASP A 754 21.51 -33.67 -16.67
N ALA A 755 20.61 -34.56 -17.08
CA ALA A 755 20.10 -35.62 -16.20
C ALA A 755 21.18 -36.64 -15.82
N VAL A 756 22.20 -36.81 -16.67
CA VAL A 756 23.28 -37.79 -16.46
C VAL A 756 24.35 -37.22 -15.53
N LYS A 757 24.73 -35.95 -15.73
CA LYS A 757 25.70 -35.26 -14.87
C LYS A 757 25.09 -34.76 -13.56
N ASN A 758 23.77 -34.76 -13.42
CA ASN A 758 23.05 -34.28 -12.23
C ASN A 758 23.32 -32.79 -11.94
N GLU A 759 23.23 -31.97 -12.98
CA GLU A 759 23.46 -30.53 -12.88
C GLU A 759 22.56 -29.74 -13.85
N VAL A 760 22.39 -28.46 -13.57
CA VAL A 760 21.80 -27.49 -14.50
C VAL A 760 22.87 -26.47 -14.85
N ARG A 761 23.01 -26.21 -16.14
CA ARG A 761 23.98 -25.25 -16.66
C ARG A 761 23.29 -24.13 -17.42
N ARG A 762 23.96 -22.98 -17.49
CA ARG A 762 23.51 -21.77 -18.18
C ARG A 762 24.53 -21.31 -19.22
N TRP A 763 24.05 -21.00 -20.42
CA TRP A 763 24.80 -20.44 -21.53
C TRP A 763 24.24 -19.09 -21.95
N LYS A 764 25.10 -18.20 -22.45
CA LYS A 764 24.68 -16.98 -23.14
C LYS A 764 24.76 -17.22 -24.64
N ILE A 765 23.61 -17.37 -25.30
CA ILE A 765 23.56 -17.85 -26.71
C ILE A 765 24.25 -16.88 -27.70
N ALA A 766 24.37 -15.60 -27.35
CA ALA A 766 25.09 -14.61 -28.15
C ALA A 766 26.62 -14.80 -28.18
N GLU A 767 27.19 -15.57 -27.24
CA GLU A 767 28.63 -15.80 -27.13
C GLU A 767 28.98 -17.19 -27.70
N TYR A 768 29.84 -17.22 -28.73
CA TYR A 768 30.30 -18.49 -29.33
C TYR A 768 31.29 -19.22 -28.41
N ASN A 769 31.20 -20.55 -28.35
CA ASN A 769 32.12 -21.47 -27.62
C ASN A 769 32.21 -21.27 -26.10
N ASN A 770 31.12 -20.85 -25.43
CA ASN A 770 31.08 -20.79 -23.97
C ASN A 770 30.79 -22.19 -23.37
N GLU A 771 31.60 -22.66 -22.41
CA GLU A 771 31.47 -23.98 -21.77
C GLU A 771 30.25 -24.13 -20.82
N GLY A 772 29.51 -23.04 -20.60
CA GLY A 772 28.34 -23.01 -19.74
C GLY A 772 28.69 -23.06 -18.26
N ILE A 773 27.95 -22.30 -17.45
CA ILE A 773 28.19 -22.17 -16.01
C ILE A 773 27.20 -23.06 -15.27
N ILE A 774 27.68 -23.88 -14.33
CA ILE A 774 26.81 -24.67 -13.44
C ILE A 774 26.08 -23.70 -12.51
N VAL A 775 24.75 -23.79 -12.50
CA VAL A 775 23.86 -22.93 -11.68
C VAL A 775 23.04 -23.72 -10.66
N ALA A 776 22.95 -25.04 -10.79
CA ALA A 776 22.37 -25.93 -9.80
C ALA A 776 23.00 -27.33 -9.88
N GLY A 777 23.11 -28.04 -8.75
CA GLY A 777 23.75 -29.36 -8.67
C GLY A 777 25.28 -29.32 -8.60
N GLY A 778 25.94 -30.47 -8.79
CA GLY A 778 27.37 -30.61 -8.47
C GLY A 778 28.11 -31.78 -9.15
N ASN A 779 27.80 -32.08 -10.41
CA ASN A 779 28.42 -33.13 -11.24
C ASN A 779 28.54 -34.52 -10.57
N ARG A 780 27.65 -34.82 -9.61
CA ARG A 780 27.52 -36.10 -8.94
C ARG A 780 26.11 -36.26 -8.40
N ARG A 781 25.62 -37.49 -8.39
CA ARG A 781 24.35 -37.86 -7.78
C ARG A 781 24.41 -37.69 -6.25
N GLY A 782 23.36 -37.13 -5.66
CA GLY A 782 23.17 -37.10 -4.21
C GLY A 782 21.86 -36.42 -3.80
N ASP A 783 21.57 -36.44 -2.50
CA ASP A 783 20.36 -35.90 -1.87
C ASP A 783 20.62 -34.69 -0.95
N TYR A 784 21.87 -34.32 -0.73
CA TYR A 784 22.26 -33.07 -0.06
C TYR A 784 21.74 -31.83 -0.82
N LEU A 785 21.62 -30.70 -0.14
CA LEU A 785 21.04 -29.47 -0.70
C LEU A 785 21.85 -28.85 -1.85
N ASN A 786 23.12 -29.23 -2.02
CA ASN A 786 23.95 -28.80 -3.14
C ASN A 786 24.04 -29.83 -4.28
N LEU A 787 23.30 -30.95 -4.18
CA LEU A 787 23.33 -32.04 -5.15
C LEU A 787 21.93 -32.31 -5.72
N LEU A 788 21.91 -32.90 -6.92
CA LEU A 788 20.73 -33.33 -7.63
C LEU A 788 20.86 -34.83 -7.94
N ASN A 789 19.74 -35.45 -8.29
CA ASN A 789 19.65 -36.84 -8.70
C ASN A 789 18.61 -36.96 -9.82
N PHE A 790 19.11 -37.08 -11.05
CA PHE A 790 18.34 -37.12 -12.29
C PHE A 790 17.45 -35.87 -12.48
N PRO A 791 18.03 -34.64 -12.55
CA PRO A 791 17.24 -33.43 -12.75
C PRO A 791 16.56 -33.44 -14.12
N THR A 792 15.25 -33.18 -14.15
CA THR A 792 14.44 -33.26 -15.37
C THR A 792 14.05 -31.88 -15.89
N PHE A 793 12.90 -31.34 -15.53
CA PHE A 793 12.43 -30.03 -15.98
C PHE A 793 12.96 -28.91 -15.10
N ILE A 794 13.03 -27.73 -15.70
CA ILE A 794 13.52 -26.52 -15.05
C ILE A 794 12.60 -25.34 -15.35
N PHE A 795 12.51 -24.43 -14.39
CA PHE A 795 11.88 -23.13 -14.57
C PHE A 795 12.82 -22.05 -14.07
N VAL A 796 12.90 -20.94 -14.80
CA VAL A 796 13.74 -19.80 -14.43
C VAL A 796 12.84 -18.60 -14.25
N ASP A 797 12.85 -18.03 -13.05
CA ASP A 797 12.09 -16.82 -12.76
C ASP A 797 12.80 -15.55 -13.25
N GLU A 798 12.14 -14.40 -13.12
CA GLU A 798 12.71 -13.10 -13.54
C GLU A 798 14.00 -12.72 -12.79
N ASP A 799 14.26 -13.33 -11.62
CA ASP A 799 15.48 -13.14 -10.82
C ASP A 799 16.61 -14.08 -11.20
N GLN A 800 16.44 -14.89 -12.25
CA GLN A 800 17.35 -15.97 -12.62
C GLN A 800 17.47 -17.05 -11.54
N SER A 801 16.49 -17.17 -10.63
CA SER A 801 16.40 -18.32 -9.74
C SER A 801 15.96 -19.53 -10.54
N VAL A 802 16.65 -20.64 -10.34
CA VAL A 802 16.41 -21.89 -11.07
C VAL A 802 15.64 -22.84 -10.17
N TYR A 803 14.46 -23.23 -10.60
CA TYR A 803 13.65 -24.28 -10.02
C TYR A 803 13.91 -25.56 -10.79
N VAL A 804 14.25 -26.63 -10.10
CA VAL A 804 14.65 -27.90 -10.70
C VAL A 804 13.83 -29.02 -10.09
N SER A 805 13.22 -29.82 -10.95
CA SER A 805 12.60 -31.08 -10.53
C SER A 805 13.68 -32.14 -10.35
N ASP A 806 13.94 -32.45 -9.09
CA ASP A 806 14.94 -33.41 -8.64
C ASP A 806 14.28 -34.80 -8.55
N HIS A 807 14.08 -35.39 -9.73
CA HIS A 807 13.16 -36.51 -10.00
C HIS A 807 13.31 -37.68 -9.03
N GLU A 808 14.51 -38.22 -8.88
CA GLU A 808 14.75 -39.41 -8.06
C GLU A 808 14.76 -39.08 -6.56
N ASN A 809 15.05 -37.83 -6.19
CA ASN A 809 14.96 -37.36 -4.81
C ASN A 809 13.55 -36.90 -4.44
N ARG A 810 12.59 -36.92 -5.39
CA ARG A 810 11.16 -36.69 -5.16
C ARG A 810 10.87 -35.32 -4.54
N ARG A 811 11.55 -34.30 -5.06
CA ARG A 811 11.47 -32.92 -4.58
C ARG A 811 11.65 -31.93 -5.71
N VAL A 812 11.21 -30.71 -5.48
CA VAL A 812 11.58 -29.56 -6.30
C VAL A 812 12.48 -28.66 -5.49
N MET A 813 13.59 -28.27 -6.09
CA MET A 813 14.63 -27.49 -5.46
C MET A 813 14.76 -26.13 -6.15
N LYS A 814 14.90 -25.06 -5.37
CA LYS A 814 15.14 -23.70 -5.86
C LYS A 814 16.59 -23.29 -5.55
N TRP A 815 17.33 -22.87 -6.58
CA TRP A 815 18.60 -22.16 -6.43
C TRP A 815 18.38 -20.70 -6.76
N ILE A 816 18.61 -19.81 -5.80
CA ILE A 816 18.77 -18.38 -6.12
C ILE A 816 20.09 -18.18 -6.86
N LYS A 817 20.18 -17.11 -7.65
CA LYS A 817 21.37 -16.80 -8.44
C LYS A 817 22.64 -16.83 -7.57
N ASP A 818 23.67 -17.49 -8.07
CA ASP A 818 25.00 -17.66 -7.45
C ASP A 818 25.00 -18.40 -6.08
N ALA A 819 23.90 -19.07 -5.72
CA ALA A 819 23.84 -19.89 -4.51
C ALA A 819 24.69 -21.17 -4.63
N LYS A 820 25.30 -21.57 -3.50
CA LYS A 820 26.07 -22.81 -3.41
C LYS A 820 25.21 -24.05 -3.11
N GLU A 821 24.01 -23.84 -2.57
CA GLU A 821 23.04 -24.87 -2.22
C GLU A 821 21.63 -24.38 -2.53
N GLY A 822 20.72 -25.31 -2.80
CA GLY A 822 19.32 -25.04 -3.09
C GLY A 822 18.44 -25.23 -1.87
N THR A 823 17.20 -24.76 -1.97
CA THR A 823 16.17 -24.95 -0.95
C THR A 823 15.06 -25.84 -1.48
N ILE A 824 14.56 -26.75 -0.64
CA ILE A 824 13.39 -27.57 -0.99
C ILE A 824 12.16 -26.67 -0.96
N VAL A 825 11.45 -26.62 -2.09
CA VAL A 825 10.27 -25.76 -2.25
C VAL A 825 8.98 -26.53 -2.55
N ALA A 826 9.09 -27.82 -2.88
CA ALA A 826 7.97 -28.78 -2.91
C ALA A 826 8.48 -30.21 -2.67
N GLY A 827 7.68 -31.04 -2.01
CA GLY A 827 8.04 -32.43 -1.69
C GLY A 827 9.19 -32.56 -0.70
N GLY A 828 10.03 -33.60 -0.87
CA GLY A 828 11.20 -33.87 -0.01
C GLY A 828 10.92 -34.73 1.22
N ASN A 829 9.68 -35.20 1.41
CA ASN A 829 9.27 -36.05 2.55
C ASN A 829 9.19 -37.54 2.17
N GLY A 830 10.11 -38.01 1.33
CA GLY A 830 10.02 -39.33 0.70
C GLY A 830 9.00 -39.39 -0.45
N GLY A 831 8.78 -40.58 -1.00
CA GLY A 831 7.80 -40.75 -2.08
C GLY A 831 6.53 -41.43 -1.61
N GLY A 832 5.43 -40.94 -2.14
CA GLY A 832 4.08 -41.38 -1.84
C GLY A 832 3.08 -40.42 -2.49
N ASP A 833 1.81 -40.59 -2.14
CA ASP A 833 0.66 -39.85 -2.66
C ASP A 833 0.08 -38.84 -1.65
N ASN A 834 0.69 -38.72 -0.45
CA ASN A 834 0.31 -37.69 0.53
C ASN A 834 0.53 -36.27 -0.03
N LEU A 835 -0.16 -35.28 0.57
CA LEU A 835 -0.10 -33.88 0.11
C LEU A 835 1.25 -33.19 0.34
N ASN A 836 2.11 -33.73 1.20
CA ASN A 836 3.49 -33.28 1.43
C ASN A 836 4.54 -34.11 0.67
N GLN A 837 4.12 -35.07 -0.16
CA GLN A 837 4.98 -35.99 -0.90
C GLN A 837 4.81 -35.83 -2.41
N LEU A 838 5.85 -36.21 -3.14
CA LEU A 838 5.86 -36.27 -4.60
C LEU A 838 6.37 -37.66 -5.03
N SER A 839 5.99 -38.09 -6.22
CA SER A 839 6.42 -39.31 -6.89
C SER A 839 6.97 -38.95 -8.26
N ASN A 840 8.31 -38.90 -8.36
CA ASN A 840 9.03 -38.64 -9.62
C ASN A 840 8.62 -37.32 -10.31
N PRO A 841 8.78 -36.14 -9.67
CA PRO A 841 8.33 -34.88 -10.23
C PRO A 841 8.97 -34.56 -11.59
N GLN A 842 8.18 -33.97 -12.49
CA GLN A 842 8.58 -33.59 -13.86
C GLN A 842 8.43 -32.08 -14.06
N GLY A 843 7.55 -31.61 -14.95
CA GLY A 843 7.32 -30.19 -15.20
C GLY A 843 7.15 -29.36 -13.93
N VAL A 844 7.78 -28.19 -13.91
CA VAL A 844 7.68 -27.21 -12.82
C VAL A 844 7.49 -25.82 -13.41
N ILE A 845 6.58 -25.04 -12.85
CA ILE A 845 6.41 -23.62 -13.21
C ILE A 845 6.04 -22.82 -11.98
N VAL A 846 6.48 -21.56 -11.95
CA VAL A 846 6.15 -20.63 -10.87
C VAL A 846 5.40 -19.44 -11.45
N ASN A 847 4.29 -19.05 -10.82
CA ASN A 847 3.54 -17.86 -11.24
C ASN A 847 4.08 -16.57 -10.58
N ASP A 848 3.56 -15.42 -11.00
CA ASP A 848 3.94 -14.09 -10.46
C ASP A 848 3.68 -13.92 -8.95
N LEU A 849 2.90 -14.81 -8.34
CA LEU A 849 2.62 -14.82 -6.89
C LEU A 849 3.58 -15.72 -6.11
N GLY A 850 4.56 -16.35 -6.77
CA GLY A 850 5.50 -17.29 -6.16
C GLY A 850 4.90 -18.67 -5.86
N GLN A 851 3.73 -19.00 -6.42
CA GLN A 851 3.13 -20.32 -6.26
C GLN A 851 3.76 -21.30 -7.25
N ILE A 852 4.15 -22.46 -6.75
CA ILE A 852 4.92 -23.46 -7.49
C ILE A 852 3.96 -24.56 -7.91
N TYR A 853 3.88 -24.79 -9.21
CA TYR A 853 3.08 -25.86 -9.80
C TYR A 853 4.01 -26.96 -10.25
N VAL A 854 3.73 -28.18 -9.82
CA VAL A 854 4.58 -29.35 -10.04
C VAL A 854 3.74 -30.46 -10.62
N VAL A 855 4.21 -31.03 -11.72
CA VAL A 855 3.68 -32.28 -12.27
C VAL A 855 4.24 -33.44 -11.44
N ASP A 856 3.33 -34.11 -10.73
CA ASP A 856 3.61 -35.28 -9.91
C ASP A 856 3.32 -36.54 -10.74
N TYR A 857 4.26 -36.84 -11.65
CA TYR A 857 4.11 -37.85 -12.71
C TYR A 857 3.66 -39.21 -12.17
N GLY A 858 4.28 -39.70 -11.09
CA GLY A 858 3.99 -41.02 -10.54
C GLY A 858 2.63 -41.14 -9.85
N ASN A 859 1.95 -40.01 -9.62
CA ASN A 859 0.64 -39.94 -8.98
C ASN A 859 -0.45 -39.34 -9.91
N ASP A 860 -0.16 -39.20 -11.21
CA ASP A 860 -1.10 -38.73 -12.23
C ASP A 860 -1.82 -37.41 -11.90
N ARG A 861 -1.07 -36.46 -11.31
CA ARG A 861 -1.64 -35.21 -10.81
C ARG A 861 -0.71 -34.01 -11.01
N ILE A 862 -1.31 -32.83 -10.99
CA ILE A 862 -0.58 -31.56 -10.91
C ILE A 862 -0.91 -30.92 -9.57
N MET A 863 0.12 -30.54 -8.84
CA MET A 863 0.00 -29.98 -7.50
C MET A 863 0.53 -28.56 -7.44
N ARG A 864 0.00 -27.77 -6.49
CA ARG A 864 0.44 -26.41 -6.19
C ARG A 864 0.94 -26.31 -4.77
N TRP A 865 2.15 -25.79 -4.61
CA TRP A 865 2.67 -25.32 -3.33
C TRP A 865 2.62 -23.80 -3.25
N CYS A 866 2.01 -23.30 -2.19
CA CYS A 866 2.15 -21.90 -1.80
C CYS A 866 3.41 -21.76 -0.94
N GLU A 867 4.10 -20.63 -1.09
CA GLU A 867 5.35 -20.39 -0.40
C GLU A 867 5.21 -20.63 1.12
N GLY A 868 5.99 -21.56 1.68
CA GLY A 868 6.06 -21.85 3.12
C GLY A 868 4.94 -22.72 3.66
N LYS A 869 4.12 -23.33 2.80
CA LYS A 869 3.26 -24.44 3.17
C LYS A 869 4.07 -25.75 3.12
N GLU A 870 3.87 -26.59 4.13
CA GLU A 870 4.49 -27.93 4.19
C GLU A 870 3.77 -28.93 3.27
N GLU A 871 2.50 -28.67 2.96
CA GLU A 871 1.64 -29.47 2.09
C GLU A 871 1.24 -28.69 0.83
N GLY A 872 1.10 -29.41 -0.28
CA GLY A 872 0.57 -28.91 -1.54
C GLY A 872 -0.92 -29.19 -1.68
N GLU A 873 -1.52 -28.59 -2.70
CA GLU A 873 -2.91 -28.82 -3.07
C GLU A 873 -2.98 -29.43 -4.46
N ILE A 874 -3.84 -30.44 -4.67
CA ILE A 874 -4.11 -30.98 -6.00
C ILE A 874 -4.86 -29.92 -6.81
N VAL A 875 -4.31 -29.57 -7.97
CA VAL A 875 -4.85 -28.57 -8.88
C VAL A 875 -5.81 -29.22 -9.87
N VAL A 876 -5.31 -30.26 -10.56
CA VAL A 876 -6.01 -31.10 -11.53
C VAL A 876 -5.39 -32.50 -11.52
N GLY A 877 -6.15 -33.50 -11.98
CA GLY A 877 -5.74 -34.91 -11.92
C GLY A 877 -5.91 -35.51 -10.52
N GLY A 878 -5.22 -36.62 -10.23
CA GLY A 878 -5.34 -37.33 -8.95
C GLY A 878 -6.62 -38.17 -8.79
N ASN A 879 -7.38 -38.36 -9.87
CA ASN A 879 -8.57 -39.22 -9.92
C ASN A 879 -8.25 -40.63 -10.44
N GLY A 880 -7.01 -41.09 -10.21
CA GLY A 880 -6.44 -42.31 -10.80
C GLY A 880 -5.98 -42.13 -12.26
N TYR A 881 -5.10 -43.03 -12.71
CA TYR A 881 -4.66 -43.07 -14.11
C TYR A 881 -5.83 -43.44 -15.03
N GLY A 882 -5.94 -42.77 -16.17
CA GLY A 882 -6.97 -43.07 -17.16
C GLY A 882 -7.04 -42.02 -18.27
N ASN A 883 -8.03 -42.16 -19.17
CA ASN A 883 -8.22 -41.30 -20.34
C ASN A 883 -9.50 -40.44 -20.29
N GLN A 884 -10.22 -40.46 -19.16
CA GLN A 884 -11.37 -39.58 -18.95
C GLN A 884 -10.92 -38.11 -18.90
N SER A 885 -11.86 -37.17 -19.03
CA SER A 885 -11.54 -35.74 -19.07
C SER A 885 -11.01 -35.20 -17.74
N ASN A 886 -11.26 -35.87 -16.61
CA ASN A 886 -10.72 -35.53 -15.29
C ASN A 886 -9.57 -36.43 -14.83
N GLN A 887 -9.03 -37.25 -15.73
CA GLN A 887 -7.92 -38.17 -15.48
C GLN A 887 -6.72 -37.82 -16.37
N LEU A 888 -5.53 -38.00 -15.83
CA LEU A 888 -4.26 -37.91 -16.53
C LEU A 888 -3.59 -39.28 -16.46
N ASN A 889 -2.59 -39.52 -17.31
CA ASN A 889 -1.82 -40.76 -17.32
C ASN A 889 -0.34 -40.44 -17.58
N GLY A 890 0.44 -40.43 -16.50
CA GLY A 890 1.84 -40.03 -16.48
C GLY A 890 2.07 -38.64 -17.07
N PRO A 891 1.42 -37.56 -16.59
CA PRO A 891 1.65 -36.22 -17.11
C PRO A 891 3.13 -35.85 -16.98
N ILE A 892 3.70 -35.18 -18.00
CA ILE A 892 5.14 -34.85 -18.04
C ILE A 892 5.38 -33.36 -17.83
N ASP A 893 4.65 -32.50 -18.53
CA ASP A 893 4.91 -31.07 -18.55
C ASP A 893 3.63 -30.25 -18.41
N LEU A 894 3.77 -28.99 -17.99
CA LEU A 894 2.65 -28.08 -17.78
C LEU A 894 3.03 -26.63 -18.17
N LEU A 895 2.02 -25.85 -18.60
CA LEU A 895 2.17 -24.41 -18.82
C LEU A 895 0.87 -23.65 -18.60
N PHE A 896 0.96 -22.32 -18.54
CA PHE A 896 -0.21 -21.43 -18.54
C PHE A 896 -0.29 -20.61 -19.82
N ASP A 897 -1.49 -20.36 -20.32
CA ASP A 897 -1.72 -19.32 -21.32
C ASP A 897 -1.87 -17.93 -20.67
N GLY A 898 -1.95 -16.88 -21.49
CA GLY A 898 -2.15 -15.49 -21.01
C GLY A 898 -3.48 -15.24 -20.29
N GLU A 899 -4.43 -16.18 -20.34
CA GLU A 899 -5.70 -16.12 -19.60
C GLU A 899 -5.62 -16.91 -18.28
N GLY A 900 -4.53 -17.61 -18.03
CA GLY A 900 -4.30 -18.44 -16.85
C GLY A 900 -4.93 -19.84 -16.94
N ASN A 901 -5.31 -20.31 -18.12
CA ASN A 901 -5.71 -21.70 -18.33
C ASN A 901 -4.47 -22.61 -18.22
N LEU A 902 -4.64 -23.79 -17.63
CA LEU A 902 -3.57 -24.77 -17.45
C LEU A 902 -3.57 -25.74 -18.62
N TYR A 903 -2.39 -25.97 -19.20
CA TYR A 903 -2.17 -27.02 -20.20
C TYR A 903 -1.26 -28.09 -19.61
N ALA A 904 -1.54 -29.35 -19.90
CA ALA A 904 -0.77 -30.49 -19.43
C ALA A 904 -0.46 -31.45 -20.59
N ALA A 905 0.79 -31.90 -20.67
CA ALA A 905 1.20 -32.97 -21.59
C ALA A 905 0.88 -34.34 -20.97
N ASP A 906 -0.21 -34.95 -21.44
CA ASP A 906 -0.71 -36.24 -20.97
C ASP A 906 -0.02 -37.37 -21.77
N TYR A 907 1.22 -37.65 -21.38
CA TYR A 907 2.23 -38.39 -22.13
C TYR A 907 1.78 -39.81 -22.52
N LEU A 908 1.23 -40.60 -21.60
CA LEU A 908 0.80 -41.97 -21.90
C LEU A 908 -0.54 -42.04 -22.66
N ASN A 909 -1.34 -40.97 -22.63
CA ASN A 909 -2.57 -40.85 -23.42
C ASN A 909 -2.36 -40.18 -24.79
N HIS A 910 -1.12 -39.77 -25.11
CA HIS A 910 -0.73 -39.18 -26.39
C HIS A 910 -1.54 -37.93 -26.77
N ARG A 911 -1.75 -37.03 -25.80
CA ARG A 911 -2.57 -35.83 -25.97
C ARG A 911 -2.08 -34.67 -25.11
N ILE A 912 -2.52 -33.46 -25.47
CA ILE A 912 -2.38 -32.26 -24.64
C ILE A 912 -3.77 -31.87 -24.13
N GLU A 913 -3.89 -31.72 -22.82
CA GLU A 913 -5.14 -31.39 -22.14
C GLU A 913 -5.14 -29.94 -21.66
N LYS A 914 -6.25 -29.23 -21.88
CA LYS A 914 -6.48 -27.87 -21.39
C LYS A 914 -7.52 -27.87 -20.28
N PHE A 915 -7.18 -27.30 -19.13
CA PHE A 915 -8.09 -27.04 -18.03
C PHE A 915 -8.38 -25.53 -17.96
N GLU A 916 -9.66 -25.16 -17.97
CA GLU A 916 -10.08 -23.76 -17.92
C GLU A 916 -10.07 -23.24 -16.48
N LYS A 917 -9.61 -22.00 -16.30
CA LYS A 917 -9.62 -21.33 -15.00
C LYS A 917 -11.05 -20.96 -14.56
N ILE A 918 -11.34 -21.07 -13.26
CA ILE A 918 -12.65 -20.78 -12.63
C ILE A 918 -12.68 -19.41 -11.97
#